data_AF-A0A8H5J3I9-F1
#
_entry.id   AF-A0A8H5J3I9-F1
#
_cell.length_a   1.000
_cell.length_b   1.000
_cell.length_c   1.000
_cell.angle_alpha   90.00
_cell.angle_beta   90.00
_cell.angle_gamma   90.00
#
_symmetry.space_group_name_H-M   'P 1'
#
loop_
_entity.id
_entity.type
_entity.pdbx_description
1 polymer ?
#
loop_
_entity_poly.entity_id
_entity_poly.type
_entity_poly.pdbx_seq_one_letter_code
_entity_poly.pdbx_strand_id
1 'polypeptide(L)'
;MDFCYSNEIVASRYEAHGLDQGIPLRMHRDSGEEIHGALRAQKDWNRYVRPVHGYKGGLADPYGFISVTIPECRPERLEIVSYANEFAFLYDDDMEMLELKNPTKDLDSFLQPFVTPALEFDARSRPEKKLQAQIFSEMMAIDQRRATTTMKVWASFVHLASRTRMTPFETLEEYIPARVIDADELIWFGSLTSGMGLTIPDEEYDLCMSLARPGYAALGLTNDLYSWEKEHKAAKDIGQDYVRLQTSTVKVAPSFYSAVKITISDEGVSGLYNGLTASVVRQLTYSGIRFGIYEELKSRAGPAPSSHYLLTTAWCSGFAGGIAGNFADVLNVRMQHDGSLPFHQRHNYRHVGDGILRMAREEGIGAYMRGWLPNCTRAATQTAGQLASYDIIKKCILDYRKTEETPAVQATSAFLAAVIAVTATNPLDVLKTRAMSSTSTEGTGMVATAREAFRIDGPAWVFRGWVPSFLRVGPHTMFLTKSTKAELFPNGGWDTHHHIFEPSTFSYSPTRHLTPPAATVQSFKTFRQKLGITNSVLTHGLSYGDDCTSLKTFVTQLGKSSTSGVGVIDPENTTDDEIRDMQAAGICGLRVNLYHYNAMEDVELQKKTLRAYLERVTRLSLPWSLTMTTIRTDFWGTLEPFVREEVAPTGRPLITDHFGLLKAPSMLPAQYRQDPTQQPGFAPILRLVKDGLLYVKLSAPYRVSEQSPRYSDLKFLVRALVDANPRQVIWGSDWPHTPRMKVRSHEEAMKETPFLEVDDEAWLWSLREWLSDQEWDMLMVDNPKRLFG
;
A
#
# COMPACT_ATOMS: atom_id res chain seq x y z
N MET A 1 51.21 -35.15 -11.35
CA MET A 1 50.11 -35.95 -10.76
C MET A 1 50.65 -37.37 -10.68
N ASP A 2 50.70 -37.93 -9.48
CA ASP A 2 51.11 -39.32 -9.31
C ASP A 2 49.88 -40.20 -9.49
N PHE A 3 49.93 -41.14 -10.42
CA PHE A 3 48.83 -42.06 -10.70
C PHE A 3 48.91 -43.27 -9.78
N CYS A 4 47.95 -43.41 -8.88
CA CYS A 4 47.95 -44.41 -7.81
C CYS A 4 47.03 -45.59 -8.13
N TYR A 5 45.92 -45.33 -8.81
CA TYR A 5 44.80 -46.28 -8.90
C TYR A 5 44.52 -46.79 -10.31
N SER A 6 45.12 -46.21 -11.35
CA SER A 6 44.96 -46.68 -12.73
C SER A 6 46.25 -47.14 -13.42
N ASN A 7 46.08 -47.88 -14.51
CA ASN A 7 47.14 -48.25 -15.45
C ASN A 7 46.87 -47.63 -16.82
N GLU A 8 47.95 -47.27 -17.52
CA GLU A 8 47.87 -46.86 -18.92
C GLU A 8 47.59 -48.06 -19.82
N ILE A 9 46.66 -47.89 -20.76
CA ILE A 9 46.32 -48.89 -21.76
C ILE A 9 47.23 -48.70 -22.97
N VAL A 10 47.78 -49.81 -23.47
CA VAL A 10 48.65 -49.78 -24.64
C VAL A 10 47.86 -49.26 -25.85
N ALA A 11 48.38 -48.24 -26.54
CA ALA A 11 47.73 -47.59 -27.68
C ALA A 11 47.28 -48.54 -28.80
N SER A 12 47.90 -49.72 -28.94
CA SER A 12 47.47 -50.74 -29.90
C SER A 12 46.18 -51.49 -29.52
N ARG A 13 45.61 -51.24 -28.33
CA ARG A 13 44.44 -51.94 -27.79
C ARG A 13 43.15 -51.11 -27.86
N TYR A 14 43.22 -49.87 -28.31
CA TYR A 14 42.06 -49.00 -28.46
C TYR A 14 42.22 -48.09 -29.68
N GLU A 15 41.11 -47.56 -30.17
CA GLU A 15 41.07 -46.62 -31.26
C GLU A 15 40.54 -45.28 -30.75
N ALA A 16 41.27 -44.20 -31.01
CA ALA A 16 40.93 -42.86 -30.53
C ALA A 16 40.31 -41.97 -31.62
N HIS A 17 40.29 -42.42 -32.88
CA HIS A 17 39.88 -41.62 -34.05
C HIS A 17 40.54 -40.22 -34.15
N GLY A 18 41.71 -40.02 -33.53
CA GLY A 18 42.40 -38.73 -33.47
C GLY A 18 41.79 -37.70 -32.52
N LEU A 19 40.83 -38.10 -31.66
CA LEU A 19 40.15 -37.23 -30.71
C LEU A 19 40.85 -37.14 -29.35
N ASP A 20 41.86 -37.98 -29.11
CA ASP A 20 42.61 -38.08 -27.86
C ASP A 20 43.67 -36.98 -27.69
N GLN A 21 44.08 -36.30 -28.77
CA GLN A 21 45.07 -35.20 -28.74
C GLN A 21 46.38 -35.56 -27.98
N GLY A 22 46.77 -36.84 -28.02
CA GLY A 22 47.96 -37.34 -27.32
C GLY A 22 47.78 -37.61 -25.82
N ILE A 23 46.54 -37.59 -25.30
CA ILE A 23 46.21 -37.97 -23.93
C ILE A 23 46.13 -39.51 -23.86
N PRO A 24 46.97 -40.19 -23.06
CA PRO A 24 46.95 -41.63 -22.95
C PRO A 24 45.69 -42.13 -22.24
N LEU A 25 45.07 -43.19 -22.76
CA LEU A 25 43.94 -43.84 -22.09
C LEU A 25 44.42 -44.55 -20.83
N ARG A 26 43.83 -44.22 -19.69
CA ARG A 26 44.06 -44.92 -18.42
C ARG A 26 42.79 -45.59 -17.96
N MET A 27 42.94 -46.73 -17.28
CA MET A 27 41.82 -47.49 -16.73
C MET A 27 42.09 -47.83 -15.26
N HIS A 28 41.09 -47.64 -14.40
CA HIS A 28 41.15 -48.02 -13.00
C HIS A 28 41.50 -49.50 -12.84
N ARG A 29 42.34 -49.82 -11.85
CA ARG A 29 42.83 -51.20 -11.61
C ARG A 29 41.74 -52.15 -11.13
N ASP A 30 40.72 -51.61 -10.48
CA ASP A 30 39.60 -52.34 -9.90
C ASP A 30 38.30 -51.99 -10.62
N SER A 31 38.16 -52.42 -11.87
CA SER A 31 36.93 -52.21 -12.65
C SER A 31 35.76 -53.06 -12.14
N GLY A 32 36.01 -54.00 -11.23
CA GLY A 32 34.98 -54.83 -10.60
C GLY A 32 34.01 -54.00 -9.75
N GLU A 33 34.53 -52.99 -9.04
CA GLU A 33 33.70 -52.11 -8.21
C GLU A 33 32.77 -51.22 -9.01
N GLU A 34 33.16 -50.81 -10.23
CA GLU A 34 32.24 -50.13 -11.14
C GLU A 34 31.09 -51.06 -11.56
N ILE A 35 31.42 -52.31 -11.89
CA ILE A 35 30.41 -53.31 -12.29
C ILE A 35 29.43 -53.56 -11.14
N HIS A 36 29.94 -53.68 -9.91
CA HIS A 36 29.11 -53.83 -8.72
C HIS A 36 28.16 -52.63 -8.54
N GLY A 37 28.69 -51.39 -8.59
CA GLY A 37 27.89 -50.18 -8.41
C GLY A 37 26.79 -50.02 -9.46
N ALA A 38 27.12 -50.22 -10.73
CA ALA A 38 26.16 -50.11 -11.82
C ALA A 38 25.08 -51.21 -11.77
N LEU A 39 25.44 -52.48 -11.56
CA LEU A 39 24.46 -53.56 -11.44
C LEU A 39 23.56 -53.38 -10.21
N ARG A 40 24.09 -52.83 -9.13
CA ARG A 40 23.32 -52.47 -7.93
C ARG A 40 22.29 -51.39 -8.27
N ALA A 41 22.69 -50.33 -8.98
CA ALA A 41 21.77 -49.28 -9.44
C ALA A 41 20.66 -49.84 -10.34
N GLN A 42 21.00 -50.70 -11.31
CA GLN A 42 20.01 -51.34 -12.18
C GLN A 42 19.05 -52.25 -11.38
N LYS A 43 19.55 -52.98 -10.38
CA LYS A 43 18.72 -53.84 -9.52
C LYS A 43 17.76 -53.03 -8.66
N ASP A 44 18.23 -51.93 -8.08
CA ASP A 44 17.40 -51.05 -7.26
C ASP A 44 16.36 -50.32 -8.14
N TRP A 45 16.74 -49.86 -9.33
CA TRP A 45 15.81 -49.33 -10.32
C TRP A 45 14.74 -50.35 -10.73
N ASN A 46 15.14 -51.60 -10.99
CA ASN A 46 14.23 -52.71 -11.28
C ASN A 46 13.22 -52.99 -10.17
N ARG A 47 13.66 -52.85 -8.92
CA ARG A 47 12.85 -53.13 -7.74
C ARG A 47 11.87 -52.01 -7.42
N TYR A 48 12.31 -50.77 -7.55
CA TYR A 48 11.60 -49.62 -7.02
C TYR A 48 10.92 -48.78 -8.10
N VAL A 49 11.51 -48.68 -9.30
CA VAL A 49 11.04 -47.80 -10.37
C VAL A 49 10.32 -48.60 -11.45
N ARG A 50 11.05 -49.37 -12.26
CA ARG A 50 10.49 -50.22 -13.32
C ARG A 50 11.50 -51.27 -13.80
N PRO A 51 11.04 -52.39 -14.41
CA PRO A 51 11.93 -53.39 -14.98
C PRO A 51 12.76 -52.86 -16.16
N VAL A 52 14.04 -53.23 -16.19
CA VAL A 52 15.08 -52.94 -17.17
C VAL A 52 15.90 -54.21 -17.33
N HIS A 53 16.07 -54.66 -18.57
CA HIS A 53 16.74 -55.92 -18.90
C HIS A 53 17.89 -55.66 -19.86
N GLY A 54 19.11 -56.04 -19.46
CA GLY A 54 20.30 -55.90 -20.31
C GLY A 54 20.67 -54.43 -20.59
N TYR A 55 20.45 -53.53 -19.63
CA TYR A 55 20.79 -52.11 -19.75
C TYR A 55 22.30 -51.91 -19.87
N LYS A 56 22.70 -51.05 -20.82
CA LYS A 56 24.10 -50.73 -21.10
C LYS A 56 24.29 -49.22 -21.05
N GLY A 57 24.25 -48.67 -19.84
CA GLY A 57 24.62 -47.29 -19.56
C GLY A 57 26.14 -47.15 -19.48
N GLY A 58 26.68 -47.19 -18.26
CA GLY A 58 28.12 -47.12 -17.99
C GLY A 58 28.86 -48.47 -18.11
N LEU A 59 28.13 -49.59 -18.19
CA LEU A 59 28.71 -50.93 -18.32
C LEU A 59 29.12 -51.23 -19.77
N ALA A 60 30.43 -51.42 -19.97
CA ALA A 60 31.00 -51.92 -21.22
C ALA A 60 32.21 -52.83 -20.96
N ASP A 61 32.40 -53.83 -21.82
CA ASP A 61 33.51 -54.78 -21.78
C ASP A 61 34.43 -54.53 -22.99
N PRO A 62 35.74 -54.22 -22.81
CA PRO A 62 36.48 -54.20 -21.53
C PRO A 62 36.51 -52.84 -20.82
N TYR A 63 35.91 -51.79 -21.38
CA TYR A 63 36.08 -50.41 -20.91
C TYR A 63 34.84 -49.89 -20.17
N GLY A 64 34.79 -50.08 -18.85
CA GLY A 64 33.78 -49.44 -17.99
C GLY A 64 33.91 -47.91 -18.00
N PHE A 65 32.80 -47.21 -18.08
CA PHE A 65 32.75 -45.76 -18.31
C PHE A 65 33.47 -44.97 -17.21
N ILE A 66 33.16 -45.20 -15.94
CA ILE A 66 33.81 -44.51 -14.81
C ILE A 66 35.27 -44.96 -14.67
N SER A 67 35.56 -46.24 -14.93
CA SER A 67 36.94 -46.75 -14.88
C SER A 67 37.88 -46.07 -15.87
N VAL A 68 37.38 -45.57 -17.00
CA VAL A 68 38.20 -44.86 -18.00
C VAL A 68 38.06 -43.34 -17.95
N THR A 69 36.93 -42.80 -17.45
CA THR A 69 36.70 -41.34 -17.36
C THR A 69 37.18 -40.73 -16.04
N ILE A 70 37.13 -41.49 -14.94
CA ILE A 70 37.69 -41.12 -13.64
C ILE A 70 38.67 -42.23 -13.18
N PRO A 71 39.78 -42.44 -13.92
CA PRO A 71 40.66 -43.58 -13.69
C PRO A 71 41.43 -43.48 -12.35
N GLU A 72 41.49 -42.29 -11.75
CA GLU A 72 42.04 -42.06 -10.40
C GLU A 72 40.94 -41.86 -9.33
N CYS A 73 39.73 -42.39 -9.56
CA CYS A 73 38.73 -42.48 -8.51
C CYS A 73 39.29 -43.26 -7.33
N ARG A 74 39.01 -42.80 -6.10
CA ARG A 74 39.46 -43.53 -4.91
C ARG A 74 38.70 -44.86 -4.82
N PRO A 75 39.37 -46.00 -4.56
CA PRO A 75 38.73 -47.32 -4.60
C PRO A 75 37.49 -47.41 -3.71
N GLU A 76 37.52 -46.82 -2.51
CA GLU A 76 36.38 -46.83 -1.58
C GLU A 76 35.18 -45.97 -2.02
N ARG A 77 35.32 -45.20 -3.10
CA ARG A 77 34.27 -44.33 -3.67
C ARG A 77 33.77 -44.82 -5.03
N LEU A 78 34.47 -45.76 -5.65
CA LEU A 78 34.21 -46.18 -7.01
C LEU A 78 32.81 -46.79 -7.15
N GLU A 79 32.40 -47.68 -6.23
CA GLU A 79 31.06 -48.29 -6.25
C GLU A 79 29.95 -47.23 -6.24
N ILE A 80 29.98 -46.27 -5.31
CA ILE A 80 28.91 -45.27 -5.16
C ILE A 80 28.91 -44.24 -6.29
N VAL A 81 30.08 -43.89 -6.84
CA VAL A 81 30.19 -43.00 -8.00
C VAL A 81 29.65 -43.70 -9.25
N SER A 82 29.98 -44.98 -9.44
CA SER A 82 29.43 -45.80 -10.53
C SER A 82 27.92 -46.04 -10.38
N TYR A 83 27.42 -46.25 -9.16
CA TYR A 83 25.99 -46.30 -8.87
C TYR A 83 25.30 -44.99 -9.27
N ALA A 84 25.87 -43.85 -8.86
CA ALA A 84 25.30 -42.53 -9.14
C ALA A 84 25.29 -42.22 -10.65
N ASN A 85 26.34 -42.61 -11.36
CA ASN A 85 26.44 -42.47 -12.81
C ASN A 85 25.44 -43.36 -13.56
N GLU A 86 25.32 -44.64 -13.18
CA GLU A 86 24.35 -45.55 -13.80
C GLU A 86 22.91 -45.11 -13.52
N PHE A 87 22.64 -44.57 -12.32
CA PHE A 87 21.36 -43.93 -12.00
C PHE A 87 21.07 -42.74 -12.93
N ALA A 88 22.07 -41.89 -13.23
CA ALA A 88 21.91 -40.75 -14.13
C ALA A 88 21.54 -41.21 -15.55
N PHE A 89 22.20 -42.25 -16.08
CA PHE A 89 21.86 -42.82 -17.39
C PHE A 89 20.43 -43.43 -17.42
N LEU A 90 20.08 -44.23 -16.41
CA LEU A 90 18.73 -44.82 -16.30
C LEU A 90 17.64 -43.76 -16.20
N TYR A 91 17.94 -42.67 -15.50
CA TYR A 91 17.05 -41.53 -15.34
C TYR A 91 16.89 -40.75 -16.65
N ASP A 92 17.98 -40.48 -17.36
CA ASP A 92 17.97 -39.80 -18.67
C ASP A 92 17.09 -40.54 -19.69
N ASP A 93 17.32 -41.84 -19.87
CA ASP A 93 16.52 -42.67 -20.79
C ASP A 93 15.04 -42.83 -20.35
N ASP A 94 14.74 -42.80 -19.04
CA ASP A 94 13.35 -42.82 -18.55
C ASP A 94 12.62 -41.50 -18.78
N MET A 95 13.30 -40.37 -18.57
CA MET A 95 12.76 -39.06 -18.87
C MET A 95 12.46 -38.92 -20.36
N GLU A 96 13.36 -39.37 -21.23
CA GLU A 96 13.14 -39.41 -22.68
C GLU A 96 11.82 -40.13 -23.02
N MET A 97 11.58 -41.30 -22.43
CA MET A 97 10.35 -42.09 -22.63
C MET A 97 9.06 -41.47 -22.07
N LEU A 98 9.15 -40.71 -20.97
CA LEU A 98 8.02 -40.05 -20.32
C LEU A 98 7.61 -38.76 -21.06
N GLU A 99 8.58 -37.98 -21.52
CA GLU A 99 8.38 -36.78 -22.34
C GLU A 99 7.68 -37.10 -23.67
N LEU A 100 8.01 -38.25 -24.27
CA LEU A 100 7.37 -38.75 -25.49
C LEU A 100 5.88 -39.12 -25.32
N LYS A 101 5.42 -39.46 -24.10
CA LYS A 101 4.08 -40.01 -23.86
C LYS A 101 3.06 -39.04 -23.26
N ASN A 102 3.48 -38.05 -22.45
CA ASN A 102 2.55 -37.12 -21.78
C ASN A 102 3.19 -35.73 -21.53
N PRO A 103 3.08 -34.78 -22.47
CA PRO A 103 3.84 -33.52 -22.43
C PRO A 103 3.43 -32.49 -21.36
N THR A 104 2.28 -32.65 -20.67
CA THR A 104 1.61 -31.51 -20.02
C THR A 104 1.28 -31.63 -18.53
N LYS A 105 1.55 -32.74 -17.83
CA LYS A 105 0.90 -32.96 -16.53
C LYS A 105 1.74 -33.28 -15.29
N ASP A 106 3.06 -33.48 -15.36
CA ASP A 106 3.79 -34.02 -14.20
C ASP A 106 5.08 -33.29 -13.78
N LEU A 107 5.34 -32.12 -14.39
CA LEU A 107 6.62 -31.41 -14.26
C LEU A 107 6.79 -30.61 -12.95
N ASP A 108 5.70 -30.25 -12.25
CA ASP A 108 5.81 -29.63 -10.91
C ASP A 108 6.29 -30.64 -9.84
N SER A 109 6.07 -31.95 -10.08
CA SER A 109 6.56 -33.02 -9.19
C SER A 109 8.05 -33.35 -9.38
N PHE A 110 8.61 -32.88 -10.50
CA PHE A 110 9.95 -33.16 -11.04
C PHE A 110 11.05 -32.28 -10.42
N LEU A 111 10.77 -31.01 -10.10
CA LEU A 111 11.76 -30.10 -9.50
C LEU A 111 11.82 -30.14 -7.96
N GLN A 112 10.74 -30.55 -7.30
CA GLN A 112 10.68 -30.67 -5.84
C GLN A 112 11.79 -31.52 -5.16
N PRO A 113 12.29 -32.64 -5.72
CA PRO A 113 13.27 -33.50 -5.07
C PRO A 113 14.64 -32.84 -4.86
N PHE A 114 15.01 -31.89 -5.70
CA PHE A 114 16.33 -31.27 -5.71
C PHE A 114 16.41 -29.99 -4.85
N VAL A 115 15.26 -29.49 -4.40
CA VAL A 115 15.13 -28.26 -3.58
C VAL A 115 14.88 -28.59 -2.10
N THR A 116 14.38 -29.80 -1.80
CA THR A 116 14.02 -30.19 -0.44
C THR A 116 15.22 -30.84 0.26
N PRO A 117 15.65 -30.39 1.45
CA PRO A 117 16.74 -31.02 2.19
C PRO A 117 16.45 -32.51 2.44
N ALA A 118 17.47 -33.37 2.29
CA ALA A 118 17.37 -34.83 2.42
C ALA A 118 16.83 -35.35 3.78
N LEU A 119 16.53 -34.47 4.74
CA LEU A 119 16.08 -34.80 6.09
C LEU A 119 14.55 -34.73 6.27
N GLU A 120 13.78 -34.28 5.26
CA GLU A 120 12.31 -34.23 5.30
C GLU A 120 11.68 -35.23 4.31
N PHE A 121 11.82 -36.54 4.56
CA PHE A 121 11.16 -37.55 3.71
C PHE A 121 9.78 -37.95 4.25
N ASP A 122 8.73 -37.66 3.47
CA ASP A 122 7.39 -38.22 3.63
C ASP A 122 7.26 -39.55 2.84
N ALA A 123 6.52 -40.51 3.41
CA ALA A 123 6.37 -41.88 2.93
C ALA A 123 5.66 -42.01 1.57
N ARG A 124 5.10 -40.90 1.03
CA ARG A 124 4.39 -40.80 -0.25
C ARG A 124 5.25 -40.35 -1.44
N SER A 125 6.57 -40.23 -1.28
CA SER A 125 7.50 -39.82 -2.35
C SER A 125 7.66 -40.88 -3.47
N ARG A 126 7.90 -40.42 -4.72
CA ARG A 126 8.14 -41.30 -5.89
C ARG A 126 9.40 -42.19 -5.66
N PRO A 127 9.47 -43.40 -6.23
CA PRO A 127 10.54 -44.36 -5.94
C PRO A 127 11.95 -43.88 -6.33
N GLU A 128 12.08 -43.11 -7.41
CA GLU A 128 13.35 -42.52 -7.87
C GLU A 128 13.94 -41.57 -6.82
N LYS A 129 13.06 -40.86 -6.08
CA LYS A 129 13.45 -39.93 -5.00
C LYS A 129 14.10 -40.67 -3.83
N LYS A 130 13.68 -41.91 -3.55
CA LYS A 130 14.25 -42.73 -2.47
C LYS A 130 15.66 -43.21 -2.84
N LEU A 131 15.87 -43.59 -4.10
CA LEU A 131 17.17 -43.99 -4.61
C LEU A 131 18.16 -42.83 -4.60
N GLN A 132 17.73 -41.64 -5.03
CA GLN A 132 18.55 -40.43 -4.99
C GLN A 132 18.96 -40.05 -3.55
N ALA A 133 18.01 -40.09 -2.61
CA ALA A 133 18.29 -39.83 -1.20
C ALA A 133 19.31 -40.82 -0.61
N GLN A 134 19.20 -42.09 -1.02
CA GLN A 134 20.11 -43.13 -0.62
C GLN A 134 21.52 -42.88 -1.15
N ILE A 135 21.66 -42.47 -2.42
CA ILE A 135 22.96 -42.08 -3.00
C ILE A 135 23.62 -41.02 -2.12
N PHE A 136 22.90 -39.93 -1.83
CA PHE A 136 23.48 -38.84 -1.04
C PHE A 136 23.76 -39.24 0.41
N SER A 137 22.91 -40.08 1.02
CA SER A 137 23.15 -40.62 2.36
C SER A 137 24.45 -41.43 2.42
N GLU A 138 24.69 -42.30 1.44
CA GLU A 138 25.91 -43.10 1.34
C GLU A 138 27.14 -42.22 1.05
N MET A 139 27.02 -41.25 0.14
CA MET A 139 28.08 -40.27 -0.12
C MET A 139 28.42 -39.43 1.11
N MET A 140 27.42 -39.00 1.88
CA MET A 140 27.62 -38.25 3.12
C MET A 140 28.28 -39.09 4.22
N ALA A 141 27.98 -40.38 4.28
CA ALA A 141 28.63 -41.31 5.21
C ALA A 141 30.12 -41.48 4.90
N ILE A 142 30.52 -41.37 3.62
CA ILE A 142 31.92 -41.42 3.19
C ILE A 142 32.63 -40.07 3.37
N ASP A 143 32.03 -38.97 2.91
CA ASP A 143 32.63 -37.63 2.94
C ASP A 143 31.56 -36.53 2.93
N GLN A 144 31.14 -36.11 4.11
CA GLN A 144 30.06 -35.12 4.29
C GLN A 144 30.33 -33.79 3.57
N ARG A 145 31.59 -33.31 3.57
CA ARG A 145 31.95 -32.01 2.98
C ARG A 145 31.79 -32.03 1.46
N ARG A 146 32.31 -33.08 0.81
CA ARG A 146 32.26 -33.21 -0.66
C ARG A 146 30.90 -33.67 -1.17
N ALA A 147 30.20 -34.51 -0.40
CA ALA A 147 28.81 -34.85 -0.68
C ALA A 147 27.91 -33.62 -0.67
N THR A 148 28.10 -32.69 0.28
CA THR A 148 27.36 -31.42 0.32
C THR A 148 27.63 -30.56 -0.90
N THR A 149 28.88 -30.52 -1.37
CA THR A 149 29.26 -29.78 -2.59
C THR A 149 28.59 -30.39 -3.82
N THR A 150 28.66 -31.73 -3.95
CA THR A 150 28.00 -32.49 -5.02
C THR A 150 26.50 -32.23 -5.06
N MET A 151 25.82 -32.28 -3.90
CA MET A 151 24.38 -31.99 -3.80
C MET A 151 24.02 -30.58 -4.30
N LYS A 152 24.78 -29.55 -3.88
CA LYS A 152 24.54 -28.17 -4.30
C LYS A 152 24.70 -27.99 -5.81
N VAL A 153 25.73 -28.61 -6.37
CA VAL A 153 26.05 -28.52 -7.79
C VAL A 153 25.02 -29.28 -8.63
N TRP A 154 24.60 -30.47 -8.20
CA TRP A 154 23.52 -31.23 -8.84
C TRP A 154 22.15 -30.52 -8.77
N ALA A 155 21.82 -29.86 -7.65
CA ALA A 155 20.62 -29.04 -7.56
C ALA A 155 20.66 -27.85 -8.51
N SER A 156 21.83 -27.21 -8.63
CA SER A 156 22.05 -26.09 -9.57
C SER A 156 21.93 -26.54 -11.03
N PHE A 157 22.43 -27.74 -11.36
CA PHE A 157 22.26 -28.36 -12.67
C PHE A 157 20.79 -28.52 -13.05
N VAL A 158 19.98 -29.14 -12.19
CA VAL A 158 18.55 -29.33 -12.48
C VAL A 158 17.82 -28.00 -12.69
N HIS A 159 18.18 -26.98 -11.91
CA HIS A 159 17.64 -25.64 -12.10
C HIS A 159 18.10 -24.94 -13.38
N LEU A 160 19.33 -25.17 -13.82
CA LEU A 160 19.88 -24.56 -15.01
C LEU A 160 19.40 -25.28 -16.28
N ALA A 161 19.44 -26.60 -16.28
CA ALA A 161 18.96 -27.49 -17.33
C ALA A 161 17.45 -27.26 -17.61
N SER A 162 16.63 -27.09 -16.58
CA SER A 162 15.20 -26.74 -16.73
C SER A 162 14.92 -25.36 -17.35
N ARG A 163 15.92 -24.47 -17.39
CA ARG A 163 15.81 -23.12 -17.97
C ARG A 163 16.37 -23.04 -19.40
N THR A 164 17.16 -24.00 -19.83
CA THR A 164 17.76 -24.03 -21.16
C THR A 164 16.75 -24.53 -22.21
N ARG A 165 16.69 -23.77 -23.32
CA ARG A 165 16.16 -24.04 -24.68
C ARG A 165 14.66 -23.94 -24.94
N MET A 166 14.29 -22.87 -25.64
CA MET A 166 13.00 -22.68 -26.31
C MET A 166 13.11 -22.57 -27.84
N THR A 167 14.30 -22.69 -28.42
CA THR A 167 14.53 -22.46 -29.87
C THR A 167 15.58 -23.39 -30.46
N PRO A 168 15.44 -23.80 -31.73
CA PRO A 168 16.52 -24.45 -32.48
C PRO A 168 17.79 -23.59 -32.48
N PHE A 169 18.95 -24.23 -32.49
CA PHE A 169 20.24 -23.56 -32.64
C PHE A 169 20.58 -23.52 -34.11
N GLU A 170 20.83 -22.33 -34.65
CA GLU A 170 21.20 -22.16 -36.06
C GLU A 170 22.73 -22.14 -36.25
N THR A 171 23.49 -21.91 -35.18
CA THR A 171 24.95 -21.79 -35.19
C THR A 171 25.62 -22.62 -34.08
N LEU A 172 26.86 -23.04 -34.31
CA LEU A 172 27.66 -23.77 -33.31
C LEU A 172 28.06 -22.87 -32.14
N GLU A 173 28.25 -21.58 -32.39
CA GLU A 173 28.58 -20.57 -31.39
C GLU A 173 27.50 -20.40 -30.32
N GLU A 174 26.23 -20.57 -30.71
CA GLU A 174 25.09 -20.59 -29.79
C GLU A 174 24.91 -21.96 -29.12
N TYR A 175 25.19 -23.04 -29.88
CA TYR A 175 25.02 -24.42 -29.44
C TYR A 175 25.99 -24.81 -28.33
N ILE A 176 27.29 -24.54 -28.51
CA ILE A 176 28.36 -25.05 -27.64
C ILE A 176 28.20 -24.59 -26.19
N PRO A 177 28.00 -23.30 -25.86
CA PRO A 177 27.85 -22.88 -24.47
C PRO A 177 26.65 -23.53 -23.77
N ALA A 178 25.55 -23.70 -24.52
CA ALA A 178 24.37 -24.37 -24.01
C ALA A 178 24.59 -25.89 -23.90
N ARG A 179 25.36 -26.52 -24.80
CA ARG A 179 25.73 -27.94 -24.73
C ARG A 179 26.68 -28.20 -23.57
N VAL A 180 27.58 -27.29 -23.23
CA VAL A 180 28.47 -27.48 -22.07
C VAL A 180 27.68 -27.56 -20.77
N ILE A 181 26.65 -26.71 -20.62
CA ILE A 181 25.73 -26.76 -19.48
C ILE A 181 24.90 -28.05 -19.47
N ASP A 182 24.47 -28.50 -20.65
CA ASP A 182 23.63 -29.69 -20.84
C ASP A 182 24.41 -31.02 -20.80
N ALA A 183 25.69 -31.01 -21.19
CA ALA A 183 26.63 -32.12 -21.11
C ALA A 183 27.13 -32.32 -19.68
N ASP A 184 26.26 -32.05 -18.72
CA ASP A 184 26.42 -32.43 -17.32
C ASP A 184 27.65 -31.78 -16.64
N GLU A 185 28.11 -30.59 -17.04
CA GLU A 185 29.34 -29.97 -16.47
C GLU A 185 29.32 -29.94 -14.93
N LEU A 186 28.13 -29.66 -14.37
CA LEU A 186 27.90 -29.57 -12.94
C LEU A 186 27.82 -30.98 -12.31
N ILE A 187 27.17 -31.95 -12.97
CA ILE A 187 27.15 -33.33 -12.49
C ILE A 187 28.57 -33.91 -12.46
N TRP A 188 29.34 -33.71 -13.53
CA TRP A 188 30.73 -34.13 -13.65
C TRP A 188 31.64 -33.45 -12.64
N PHE A 189 31.48 -32.15 -12.39
CA PHE A 189 32.22 -31.46 -11.34
C PHE A 189 31.96 -32.13 -9.97
N GLY A 190 30.71 -32.47 -9.66
CA GLY A 190 30.35 -33.21 -8.45
C GLY A 190 30.98 -34.61 -8.40
N SER A 191 30.88 -35.38 -9.48
CA SER A 191 31.42 -36.75 -9.58
C SER A 191 32.95 -36.79 -9.48
N LEU A 192 33.66 -35.86 -10.14
CA LEU A 192 35.12 -35.76 -10.08
C LEU A 192 35.60 -35.32 -8.70
N THR A 193 35.00 -34.28 -8.12
CA THR A 193 35.41 -33.79 -6.80
C THR A 193 35.09 -34.79 -5.70
N SER A 194 33.95 -35.49 -5.79
CA SER A 194 33.61 -36.56 -4.85
C SER A 194 34.47 -37.81 -5.06
N GLY A 195 34.59 -38.31 -6.30
CA GLY A 195 35.30 -39.55 -6.62
C GLY A 195 36.80 -39.49 -6.35
N MET A 196 37.45 -38.39 -6.75
CA MET A 196 38.89 -38.19 -6.51
C MET A 196 39.19 -37.59 -5.13
N GLY A 197 38.16 -37.15 -4.39
CA GLY A 197 38.33 -36.49 -3.11
C GLY A 197 39.06 -35.15 -3.25
N LEU A 198 38.58 -34.28 -4.14
CA LEU A 198 39.09 -32.93 -4.35
C LEU A 198 38.28 -31.90 -3.58
N THR A 199 38.93 -30.83 -3.15
CA THR A 199 38.27 -29.68 -2.53
C THR A 199 38.77 -28.43 -3.21
N ILE A 200 37.93 -27.86 -4.07
CA ILE A 200 38.22 -26.60 -4.76
C ILE A 200 37.83 -25.46 -3.81
N PRO A 201 38.74 -24.52 -3.50
CA PRO A 201 38.38 -23.31 -2.76
C PRO A 201 37.31 -22.50 -3.50
N ASP A 202 36.38 -21.88 -2.76
CA ASP A 202 35.28 -21.12 -3.35
C ASP A 202 35.78 -19.96 -4.25
N GLU A 203 36.93 -19.38 -3.91
CA GLU A 203 37.59 -18.31 -4.67
C GLU A 203 38.24 -18.79 -5.98
N GLU A 204 38.54 -20.09 -6.11
CA GLU A 204 39.12 -20.70 -7.31
C GLU A 204 38.06 -21.38 -8.19
N TYR A 205 36.80 -21.45 -7.75
CA TYR A 205 35.74 -22.15 -8.46
C TYR A 205 35.54 -21.63 -9.89
N ASP A 206 35.44 -20.30 -10.06
CA ASP A 206 35.23 -19.69 -11.38
C ASP A 206 36.43 -19.94 -12.31
N LEU A 207 37.65 -19.88 -11.76
CA LEU A 207 38.86 -20.19 -12.51
C LEU A 207 38.86 -21.67 -12.94
N CYS A 208 38.57 -22.59 -12.02
CA CYS A 208 38.46 -24.02 -12.30
C CYS A 208 37.46 -24.31 -13.42
N MET A 209 36.24 -23.75 -13.33
CA MET A 209 35.22 -23.95 -14.37
C MET A 209 35.64 -23.34 -15.70
N SER A 210 36.24 -22.15 -15.71
CA SER A 210 36.72 -21.52 -16.94
C SER A 210 37.78 -22.36 -17.68
N LEU A 211 38.66 -23.03 -16.91
CA LEU A 211 39.70 -23.92 -17.44
C LEU A 211 39.13 -25.27 -17.89
N ALA A 212 38.08 -25.77 -17.25
CA ALA A 212 37.46 -27.06 -17.55
C ALA A 212 36.49 -27.01 -18.75
N ARG A 213 35.84 -25.87 -19.01
CA ARG A 213 34.83 -25.70 -20.07
C ARG A 213 35.25 -26.18 -21.47
N PRO A 214 36.48 -25.92 -21.97
CA PRO A 214 36.91 -26.48 -23.25
C PRO A 214 36.91 -28.02 -23.26
N GLY A 215 37.26 -28.65 -22.14
CA GLY A 215 37.19 -30.11 -21.97
C GLY A 215 35.76 -30.62 -21.98
N TYR A 216 34.84 -29.96 -21.26
CA TYR A 216 33.42 -30.31 -21.30
C TYR A 216 32.80 -30.12 -22.69
N ALA A 217 33.19 -29.07 -23.41
CA ALA A 217 32.74 -28.86 -24.79
C ALA A 217 33.21 -30.01 -25.70
N ALA A 218 34.47 -30.43 -25.58
CA ALA A 218 35.00 -31.56 -26.34
C ALA A 218 34.28 -32.87 -26.00
N LEU A 219 34.00 -33.13 -24.71
CA LEU A 219 33.24 -34.29 -24.27
C LEU A 219 31.82 -34.29 -24.82
N GLY A 220 31.10 -33.17 -24.72
CA GLY A 220 29.74 -33.02 -25.23
C GLY A 220 29.65 -33.23 -26.74
N LEU A 221 30.56 -32.61 -27.52
CA LEU A 221 30.59 -32.79 -28.98
C LEU A 221 31.01 -34.21 -29.40
N THR A 222 31.88 -34.86 -28.62
CA THR A 222 32.26 -36.26 -28.84
C THR A 222 31.07 -37.18 -28.57
N ASN A 223 30.31 -36.92 -27.50
CA ASN A 223 29.06 -37.63 -27.23
C ASN A 223 28.09 -37.47 -28.40
N ASP A 224 27.82 -36.24 -28.84
CA ASP A 224 26.92 -35.96 -29.97
C ASP A 224 27.34 -36.72 -31.24
N LEU A 225 28.64 -36.84 -31.52
CA LEU A 225 29.15 -37.57 -32.68
C LEU A 225 28.81 -39.07 -32.62
N TYR A 226 28.95 -39.70 -31.45
CA TYR A 226 28.71 -41.14 -31.29
C TYR A 226 27.25 -41.49 -30.94
N SER A 227 26.49 -40.54 -30.38
CA SER A 227 25.05 -40.69 -30.09
C SER A 227 24.16 -40.22 -31.24
N TRP A 228 24.70 -39.52 -32.26
CA TRP A 228 23.94 -38.94 -33.37
C TRP A 228 22.93 -39.91 -33.99
N GLU A 229 23.34 -41.14 -34.31
CA GLU A 229 22.42 -42.10 -34.95
C GLU A 229 21.26 -42.51 -34.03
N LYS A 230 21.51 -42.62 -32.71
CA LYS A 230 20.48 -42.90 -31.69
C LYS A 230 19.47 -41.74 -31.67
N GLU A 231 19.97 -40.52 -31.48
CA GLU A 231 19.14 -39.33 -31.29
C GLU A 231 18.40 -38.92 -32.57
N HIS A 232 19.05 -38.99 -33.72
CA HIS A 232 18.44 -38.70 -35.02
C HIS A 232 17.33 -39.69 -35.37
N LYS A 233 17.49 -40.98 -35.02
CA LYS A 233 16.43 -41.97 -35.19
C LYS A 233 15.24 -41.68 -34.27
N ALA A 234 15.51 -41.39 -33.00
CA ALA A 234 14.47 -41.01 -32.03
C ALA A 234 13.68 -39.77 -32.49
N ALA A 235 14.37 -38.75 -33.00
CA ALA A 235 13.75 -37.54 -33.57
C ALA A 235 12.88 -37.84 -34.81
N LYS A 236 13.34 -38.72 -35.71
CA LYS A 236 12.56 -39.16 -36.88
C LYS A 236 11.30 -39.94 -36.49
N ASP A 237 11.39 -40.81 -35.50
CA ASP A 237 10.27 -41.64 -35.05
C ASP A 237 9.11 -40.80 -34.49
N ILE A 238 9.39 -39.56 -34.04
CA ILE A 238 8.39 -38.57 -33.60
C ILE A 238 8.06 -37.49 -34.63
N GLY A 239 8.54 -37.63 -35.88
CA GLY A 239 8.26 -36.70 -36.98
C GLY A 239 8.94 -35.33 -36.83
N GLN A 240 10.10 -35.27 -36.17
CA GLN A 240 10.93 -34.06 -36.09
C GLN A 240 12.09 -34.12 -37.10
N ASP A 241 12.34 -32.99 -37.76
CA ASP A 241 13.42 -32.83 -38.74
C ASP A 241 14.73 -32.31 -38.11
N TYR A 242 14.79 -32.20 -36.78
CA TYR A 242 15.95 -31.71 -36.03
C TYR A 242 16.12 -32.50 -34.72
N VAL A 243 17.38 -32.69 -34.31
CA VAL A 243 17.71 -33.25 -32.99
C VAL A 243 17.67 -32.12 -31.97
N ARG A 244 16.84 -32.27 -30.94
CA ARG A 244 16.82 -31.33 -29.81
C ARG A 244 17.96 -31.70 -28.90
N LEU A 245 18.72 -30.69 -28.45
CA LEU A 245 19.50 -30.92 -27.25
C LEU A 245 18.56 -31.24 -26.12
N GLN A 246 18.88 -32.33 -25.40
CA GLN A 246 18.12 -32.76 -24.24
C GLN A 246 17.97 -31.56 -23.29
N THR A 247 16.85 -31.53 -22.59
CA THR A 247 16.24 -30.34 -21.97
C THR A 247 15.59 -29.34 -22.94
N SER A 248 14.36 -29.65 -23.37
CA SER A 248 13.32 -28.65 -23.69
C SER A 248 11.94 -29.30 -23.49
N THR A 249 10.88 -28.74 -22.92
CA THR A 249 10.56 -27.45 -22.27
C THR A 249 9.16 -27.59 -21.66
N VAL A 250 8.86 -26.87 -20.57
CA VAL A 250 7.67 -26.01 -20.57
C VAL A 250 8.04 -24.65 -20.00
N LYS A 251 7.64 -23.60 -20.71
CA LYS A 251 7.66 -22.21 -20.28
C LYS A 251 6.70 -22.01 -19.09
N VAL A 252 7.05 -22.49 -17.90
CA VAL A 252 6.34 -22.12 -16.69
C VAL A 252 7.10 -20.95 -16.10
N ALA A 253 6.66 -19.73 -16.43
CA ALA A 253 6.96 -18.61 -15.54
C ALA A 253 6.51 -19.06 -14.14
N PRO A 254 7.40 -19.10 -13.14
CA PRO A 254 7.02 -19.58 -11.82
C PRO A 254 5.74 -18.85 -11.41
N SER A 255 4.70 -19.61 -11.07
CA SER A 255 3.50 -19.02 -10.50
C SER A 255 3.92 -18.11 -9.34
N PHE A 256 3.20 -17.01 -9.12
CA PHE A 256 3.52 -16.06 -8.04
C PHE A 256 3.78 -16.78 -6.71
N TYR A 257 2.99 -17.82 -6.42
CA TYR A 257 3.15 -18.66 -5.24
C TYR A 257 4.48 -19.43 -5.21
N SER A 258 4.87 -20.04 -6.34
CA SER A 258 6.17 -20.72 -6.44
C SER A 258 7.36 -19.77 -6.32
N ALA A 259 7.29 -18.56 -6.89
CA ALA A 259 8.35 -17.55 -6.76
C ALA A 259 8.52 -17.09 -5.30
N VAL A 260 7.42 -16.85 -4.59
CA VAL A 260 7.44 -16.52 -3.15
C VAL A 260 8.04 -17.66 -2.33
N LYS A 261 7.63 -18.90 -2.60
CA LYS A 261 8.15 -20.08 -1.89
C LYS A 261 9.66 -20.27 -2.09
N ILE A 262 10.14 -20.12 -3.33
CA ILE A 262 11.56 -20.22 -3.68
C ILE A 262 12.37 -19.12 -2.98
N THR A 263 11.86 -17.87 -2.98
CA THR A 263 12.56 -16.77 -2.32
C THR A 263 12.69 -17.01 -0.81
N ILE A 264 11.64 -17.53 -0.17
CA ILE A 264 11.67 -17.87 1.26
C ILE A 264 12.62 -19.04 1.55
N SER A 265 12.72 -20.04 0.67
CA SER A 265 13.64 -21.16 0.87
C SER A 265 15.11 -20.76 0.70
N ASP A 266 15.39 -19.90 -0.28
CA ASP A 266 16.77 -19.59 -0.68
C ASP A 266 17.36 -18.45 0.15
N GLU A 267 16.58 -17.42 0.46
CA GLU A 267 17.03 -16.18 1.12
C GLU A 267 16.37 -15.95 2.50
N GLY A 268 15.49 -16.87 2.92
CA GLY A 268 14.68 -16.70 4.12
C GLY A 268 13.56 -15.66 3.94
N VAL A 269 12.80 -15.41 5.01
CA VAL A 269 11.70 -14.41 4.99
C VAL A 269 12.21 -12.99 4.71
N SER A 270 13.48 -12.70 5.06
CA SER A 270 14.13 -11.41 4.78
C SER A 270 14.30 -11.12 3.29
N GLY A 271 14.43 -12.14 2.44
CA GLY A 271 14.59 -11.96 0.99
C GLY A 271 13.40 -11.26 0.34
N LEU A 272 12.19 -11.43 0.88
CA LEU A 272 10.97 -10.73 0.42
C LEU A 272 11.04 -9.21 0.59
N TYR A 273 11.96 -8.72 1.43
CA TYR A 273 12.14 -7.29 1.72
C TYR A 273 13.36 -6.69 1.00
N ASN A 274 14.05 -7.46 0.15
CA ASN A 274 15.15 -6.94 -0.66
C ASN A 274 14.66 -5.81 -1.59
N GLY A 275 15.33 -4.66 -1.53
CA GLY A 275 14.94 -3.45 -2.25
C GLY A 275 13.90 -2.56 -1.54
N LEU A 276 13.41 -2.91 -0.34
CA LEU A 276 12.43 -2.09 0.40
C LEU A 276 12.92 -0.65 0.61
N THR A 277 14.17 -0.47 1.01
CA THR A 277 14.75 0.87 1.25
C THR A 277 14.73 1.74 0.00
N ALA A 278 15.04 1.16 -1.18
CA ALA A 278 14.96 1.85 -2.46
C ALA A 278 13.50 2.13 -2.86
N SER A 279 12.60 1.19 -2.62
CA SER A 279 11.15 1.36 -2.83
C SER A 279 10.56 2.51 -1.98
N VAL A 280 10.98 2.67 -0.73
CA VAL A 280 10.55 3.76 0.16
C VAL A 280 11.07 5.11 -0.34
N VAL A 281 12.36 5.23 -0.65
CA VAL A 281 12.94 6.48 -1.19
C VAL A 281 12.27 6.84 -2.51
N ARG A 282 12.04 5.86 -3.39
CA ARG A 282 11.28 6.04 -4.62
C ARG A 282 9.90 6.62 -4.32
N GLN A 283 9.16 6.06 -3.37
CA GLN A 283 7.83 6.55 -3.05
C GLN A 283 7.85 7.99 -2.50
N LEU A 284 8.83 8.35 -1.67
CA LEU A 284 8.97 9.70 -1.13
C LEU A 284 9.26 10.74 -2.22
N THR A 285 10.22 10.46 -3.11
CA THR A 285 10.63 11.40 -4.17
C THR A 285 9.61 11.47 -5.30
N TYR A 286 9.15 10.32 -5.80
CA TYR A 286 8.16 10.24 -6.87
C TYR A 286 6.81 10.81 -6.43
N SER A 287 6.25 10.31 -5.33
CA SER A 287 4.87 10.66 -4.94
C SER A 287 4.79 12.07 -4.38
N GLY A 288 5.78 12.54 -3.61
CA GLY A 288 5.80 13.89 -3.08
C GLY A 288 5.71 14.95 -4.18
N ILE A 289 6.56 14.82 -5.21
CA ILE A 289 6.59 15.77 -6.33
C ILE A 289 5.36 15.61 -7.23
N ARG A 290 4.94 14.38 -7.52
CA ARG A 290 3.73 14.11 -8.31
C ARG A 290 2.49 14.77 -7.69
N PHE A 291 2.24 14.54 -6.39
CA PHE A 291 1.07 15.09 -5.71
C PHE A 291 1.16 16.60 -5.53
N GLY A 292 2.32 17.11 -5.12
CA GLY A 292 2.52 18.56 -4.96
C GLY A 292 2.26 19.33 -6.26
N ILE A 293 2.78 18.86 -7.39
CA ILE A 293 2.54 19.50 -8.69
C ILE A 293 1.09 19.31 -9.14
N TYR A 294 0.50 18.13 -8.94
CA TYR A 294 -0.87 17.87 -9.37
C TYR A 294 -1.89 18.77 -8.64
N GLU A 295 -1.82 18.86 -7.32
CA GLU A 295 -2.74 19.68 -6.52
C GLU A 295 -2.57 21.18 -6.82
N GLU A 296 -1.34 21.66 -6.96
CA GLU A 296 -1.07 23.06 -7.30
C GLU A 296 -1.60 23.43 -8.71
N LEU A 297 -1.46 22.53 -9.69
CA LEU A 297 -2.02 22.76 -11.02
C LEU A 297 -3.55 22.63 -11.04
N LYS A 298 -4.12 21.74 -10.22
CA LYS A 298 -5.57 21.55 -10.11
C LYS A 298 -6.23 22.75 -9.41
N SER A 299 -5.64 23.28 -8.34
CA SER A 299 -6.16 24.44 -7.60
C SER A 299 -6.28 25.70 -8.47
N ARG A 300 -5.31 25.90 -9.38
CA ARG A 300 -5.31 27.02 -10.35
C ARG A 300 -6.40 26.96 -11.41
N ALA A 301 -7.05 25.80 -11.58
CA ALA A 301 -8.06 25.57 -12.61
C ALA A 301 -9.49 25.99 -12.22
N GLY A 302 -9.71 26.32 -10.94
CA GLY A 302 -11.03 26.66 -10.41
C GLY A 302 -11.94 25.44 -10.16
N PRO A 303 -13.23 25.67 -9.83
CA PRO A 303 -14.13 24.65 -9.27
C PRO A 303 -14.64 23.59 -10.28
N ALA A 304 -14.43 23.77 -11.59
CA ALA A 304 -14.91 22.83 -12.61
C ALA A 304 -13.89 22.68 -13.78
N PRO A 305 -12.71 22.09 -13.53
CA PRO A 305 -11.70 21.89 -14.57
C PRO A 305 -12.20 20.96 -15.67
N SER A 306 -11.82 21.25 -16.92
CA SER A 306 -12.15 20.40 -18.06
C SER A 306 -11.41 19.05 -17.98
N SER A 307 -11.99 18.00 -18.55
CA SER A 307 -11.37 16.66 -18.55
C SER A 307 -10.00 16.65 -19.23
N HIS A 308 -9.81 17.48 -20.28
CA HIS A 308 -8.52 17.64 -20.94
C HIS A 308 -7.49 18.34 -20.04
N TYR A 309 -7.91 19.31 -19.25
CA TYR A 309 -7.03 19.96 -18.28
C TYR A 309 -6.60 18.98 -17.17
N LEU A 310 -7.53 18.20 -16.62
CA LEU A 310 -7.20 17.17 -15.62
C LEU A 310 -6.24 16.11 -16.16
N LEU A 311 -6.43 15.70 -17.41
CA LEU A 311 -5.56 14.71 -18.06
C LEU A 311 -4.14 15.27 -18.28
N THR A 312 -4.03 16.50 -18.79
CA THR A 312 -2.73 17.13 -19.08
C THR A 312 -1.96 17.47 -17.81
N THR A 313 -2.63 17.96 -16.77
CA THR A 313 -2.03 18.21 -15.45
C THR A 313 -1.57 16.92 -14.77
N ALA A 314 -2.39 15.86 -14.78
CA ALA A 314 -2.01 14.54 -14.26
C ALA A 314 -0.81 13.95 -15.02
N TRP A 315 -0.76 14.14 -16.34
CA TRP A 315 0.36 13.67 -17.15
C TRP A 315 1.65 14.43 -16.83
N CYS A 316 1.60 15.76 -16.77
CA CYS A 316 2.76 16.60 -16.45
C CYS A 316 3.30 16.34 -15.04
N SER A 317 2.41 16.21 -14.05
CA SER A 317 2.81 15.92 -12.67
C SER A 317 3.43 14.52 -12.53
N GLY A 318 2.86 13.52 -13.21
CA GLY A 318 3.40 12.17 -13.27
C GLY A 318 4.76 12.11 -13.96
N PHE A 319 4.96 12.88 -15.03
CA PHE A 319 6.24 12.97 -15.74
C PHE A 319 7.32 13.61 -14.86
N ALA A 320 7.02 14.75 -14.24
CA ALA A 320 7.96 15.43 -13.33
C ALA A 320 8.33 14.58 -12.11
N GLY A 321 7.34 13.90 -11.51
CA GLY A 321 7.59 12.92 -10.45
C GLY A 321 8.49 11.77 -10.92
N GLY A 322 8.30 11.30 -12.15
CA GLY A 322 9.12 10.25 -12.76
C GLY A 322 10.60 10.64 -12.88
N ILE A 323 10.88 11.89 -13.24
CA ILE A 323 12.27 12.42 -13.30
C ILE A 323 12.89 12.40 -11.91
N ALA A 324 12.18 12.95 -10.92
CA ALA A 324 12.70 13.05 -9.56
C ALA A 324 12.86 11.69 -8.87
N GLY A 325 12.01 10.72 -9.21
CA GLY A 325 12.08 9.35 -8.68
C GLY A 325 13.08 8.43 -9.38
N ASN A 326 13.64 8.84 -10.53
CA ASN A 326 14.30 7.90 -11.43
C ASN A 326 15.51 7.18 -10.82
N PHE A 327 16.35 7.89 -10.06
CA PHE A 327 17.54 7.31 -9.43
C PHE A 327 17.18 6.19 -8.45
N ALA A 328 16.09 6.36 -7.69
CA ALA A 328 15.61 5.38 -6.73
C ALA A 328 14.92 4.19 -7.43
N ASP A 329 14.26 4.44 -8.56
CA ASP A 329 13.71 3.41 -9.45
C ASP A 329 14.81 2.49 -10.00
N VAL A 330 15.90 3.07 -10.52
CA VAL A 330 17.05 2.30 -11.05
C VAL A 330 17.65 1.42 -9.95
N LEU A 331 17.85 1.97 -8.75
CA LEU A 331 18.33 1.20 -7.60
C LEU A 331 17.38 0.09 -7.19
N ASN A 332 16.08 0.37 -7.15
CA ASN A 332 15.09 -0.62 -6.77
C ASN A 332 15.08 -1.81 -7.75
N VAL A 333 15.15 -1.54 -9.06
CA VAL A 333 15.23 -2.60 -10.08
C VAL A 333 16.51 -3.43 -9.91
N ARG A 334 17.66 -2.79 -9.71
CA ARG A 334 18.93 -3.50 -9.53
C ARG A 334 18.94 -4.34 -8.25
N MET A 335 18.47 -3.80 -7.14
CA MET A 335 18.38 -4.53 -5.87
C MET A 335 17.43 -5.72 -5.94
N GLN A 336 16.32 -5.62 -6.67
CA GLN A 336 15.36 -6.72 -6.85
C GLN A 336 15.84 -7.76 -7.87
N HIS A 337 16.62 -7.34 -8.87
CA HIS A 337 17.18 -8.23 -9.89
C HIS A 337 18.48 -8.91 -9.44
N ASP A 338 19.12 -8.41 -8.38
CA ASP A 338 20.45 -8.86 -7.94
C ASP A 338 20.54 -10.36 -7.65
N GLY A 339 19.52 -10.93 -7.00
CA GLY A 339 19.48 -12.36 -6.67
C GLY A 339 19.44 -13.28 -7.91
N SER A 340 18.96 -12.77 -9.04
CA SER A 340 18.91 -13.52 -10.30
C SER A 340 20.17 -13.40 -11.16
N LEU A 341 21.12 -12.54 -10.77
CA LEU A 341 22.44 -12.48 -11.42
C LEU A 341 23.34 -13.62 -10.90
N PRO A 342 24.23 -14.16 -11.74
CA PRO A 342 25.30 -15.07 -11.31
C PRO A 342 26.10 -14.43 -10.16
N PHE A 343 26.62 -15.25 -9.23
CA PHE A 343 27.28 -14.77 -8.00
C PHE A 343 28.34 -13.67 -8.26
N HIS A 344 29.11 -13.79 -9.35
CA HIS A 344 30.16 -12.86 -9.76
C HIS A 344 29.66 -11.52 -10.36
N GLN A 345 28.37 -11.38 -10.68
CA GLN A 345 27.76 -10.16 -11.26
C GLN A 345 26.84 -9.43 -10.28
N ARG A 346 26.68 -9.94 -9.05
CA ARG A 346 25.81 -9.34 -8.03
C ARG A 346 26.41 -8.06 -7.49
N HIS A 347 25.62 -7.00 -7.42
CA HIS A 347 26.00 -5.71 -6.89
C HIS A 347 26.06 -5.71 -5.34
N ASN A 348 25.23 -6.51 -4.68
CA ASN A 348 25.15 -6.68 -3.23
C ASN A 348 25.02 -5.35 -2.47
N TYR A 349 24.10 -4.47 -2.89
CA TYR A 349 23.84 -3.21 -2.19
C TYR A 349 23.23 -3.47 -0.81
N ARG A 350 23.82 -2.89 0.25
CA ARG A 350 23.31 -3.08 1.63
C ARG A 350 21.98 -2.38 1.87
N HIS A 351 21.85 -1.17 1.34
CA HIS A 351 20.64 -0.34 1.41
C HIS A 351 20.72 0.75 0.34
N VAL A 352 19.62 1.46 0.10
CA VAL A 352 19.54 2.52 -0.92
C VAL A 352 20.67 3.55 -0.83
N GLY A 353 21.06 3.99 0.37
CA GLY A 353 22.17 4.95 0.53
C GLY A 353 23.54 4.44 0.04
N ASP A 354 23.85 3.16 0.31
CA ASP A 354 25.05 2.49 -0.21
C ASP A 354 24.99 2.38 -1.74
N GLY A 355 23.82 2.00 -2.27
CA GLY A 355 23.57 1.97 -3.71
C GLY A 355 23.74 3.32 -4.40
N ILE A 356 23.24 4.41 -3.82
CA ILE A 356 23.39 5.78 -4.36
C ILE A 356 24.88 6.13 -4.48
N LEU A 357 25.64 5.96 -3.40
CA LEU A 357 27.06 6.32 -3.34
C LEU A 357 27.91 5.46 -4.27
N ARG A 358 27.71 4.13 -4.24
CA ARG A 358 28.45 3.19 -5.09
C ARG A 358 28.14 3.39 -6.56
N MET A 359 26.88 3.55 -6.94
CA MET A 359 26.50 3.81 -8.33
C MET A 359 27.12 5.13 -8.85
N ALA A 360 27.15 6.20 -8.04
CA ALA A 360 27.82 7.44 -8.45
C ALA A 360 29.34 7.27 -8.58
N ARG A 361 29.96 6.49 -7.69
CA ARG A 361 31.42 6.30 -7.68
C ARG A 361 31.91 5.35 -8.76
N GLU A 362 31.19 4.25 -8.99
CA GLU A 362 31.58 3.16 -9.90
C GLU A 362 31.14 3.43 -11.35
N GLU A 363 29.99 4.08 -11.56
CA GLU A 363 29.38 4.25 -12.90
C GLU A 363 29.13 5.72 -13.28
N GLY A 364 29.36 6.65 -12.37
CA GLY A 364 29.13 8.08 -12.56
C GLY A 364 27.67 8.51 -12.35
N ILE A 365 27.45 9.82 -12.18
CA ILE A 365 26.13 10.42 -11.90
C ILE A 365 25.13 10.17 -13.06
N GLY A 366 25.63 10.00 -14.29
CA GLY A 366 24.79 9.66 -15.45
C GLY A 366 24.02 8.34 -15.30
N ALA A 367 24.48 7.42 -14.44
CA ALA A 367 23.78 6.17 -14.14
C ALA A 367 22.40 6.39 -13.51
N TYR A 368 22.21 7.50 -12.77
CA TYR A 368 20.94 7.84 -12.13
C TYR A 368 19.82 8.12 -13.14
N MET A 369 20.18 8.51 -14.36
CA MET A 369 19.24 8.84 -15.44
C MET A 369 19.04 7.67 -16.41
N ARG A 370 19.56 6.48 -16.12
CA ARG A 370 19.29 5.30 -16.97
C ARG A 370 17.79 5.00 -16.98
N GLY A 371 17.26 4.73 -18.18
CA GLY A 371 15.85 4.45 -18.37
C GLY A 371 14.90 5.60 -17.99
N TRP A 372 15.38 6.85 -17.89
CA TRP A 372 14.55 7.98 -17.44
C TRP A 372 13.33 8.19 -18.32
N LEU A 373 13.48 8.14 -19.64
CA LEU A 373 12.37 8.38 -20.57
C LEU A 373 11.24 7.33 -20.43
N PRO A 374 11.50 6.00 -20.56
CA PRO A 374 10.43 5.01 -20.37
C PRO A 374 9.84 5.06 -18.95
N ASN A 375 10.63 5.40 -17.93
CA ASN A 375 10.10 5.54 -16.57
C ASN A 375 9.18 6.76 -16.41
N CYS A 376 9.56 7.91 -16.96
CA CYS A 376 8.76 9.13 -16.91
C CYS A 376 7.47 8.98 -17.71
N THR A 377 7.53 8.38 -18.90
CA THR A 377 6.34 8.09 -19.71
C THR A 377 5.40 7.12 -18.98
N ARG A 378 5.93 6.05 -18.38
CA ARG A 378 5.17 5.11 -17.54
C ARG A 378 4.52 5.83 -16.35
N ALA A 379 5.25 6.69 -15.67
CA ALA A 379 4.77 7.47 -14.54
C ALA A 379 3.68 8.47 -14.90
N ALA A 380 3.81 9.14 -16.05
CA ALA A 380 2.83 10.05 -16.60
C ALA A 380 1.53 9.32 -16.98
N THR A 381 1.65 8.21 -17.72
CA THR A 381 0.51 7.35 -18.10
C THR A 381 -0.18 6.76 -16.88
N GLN A 382 0.57 6.34 -15.85
CA GLN A 382 -0.01 5.83 -14.61
C GLN A 382 -0.82 6.92 -13.90
N THR A 383 -0.27 8.12 -13.78
CA THR A 383 -0.91 9.23 -13.04
C THR A 383 -2.16 9.71 -13.75
N ALA A 384 -2.09 9.86 -15.07
CA ALA A 384 -3.23 10.18 -15.92
C ALA A 384 -4.33 9.11 -15.83
N GLY A 385 -3.96 7.82 -15.95
CA GLY A 385 -4.90 6.71 -15.86
C GLY A 385 -5.52 6.51 -14.46
N GLN A 386 -4.81 6.88 -13.38
CA GLN A 386 -5.34 6.77 -12.02
C GLN A 386 -6.22 7.96 -11.65
N LEU A 387 -5.69 9.19 -11.71
CA LEU A 387 -6.36 10.37 -11.16
C LEU A 387 -7.41 10.94 -12.12
N ALA A 388 -7.05 11.13 -13.39
CA ALA A 388 -7.98 11.71 -14.36
C ALA A 388 -9.12 10.74 -14.68
N SER A 389 -8.83 9.45 -14.88
CA SER A 389 -9.89 8.46 -15.10
C SER A 389 -10.78 8.28 -13.88
N TYR A 390 -10.25 8.35 -12.65
CA TYR A 390 -11.08 8.31 -11.45
C TYR A 390 -12.06 9.50 -11.41
N ASP A 391 -11.58 10.73 -11.60
CA ASP A 391 -12.41 11.93 -11.56
C ASP A 391 -13.49 11.90 -12.66
N ILE A 392 -13.14 11.46 -13.88
CA ILE A 392 -14.08 11.32 -15.00
C ILE A 392 -15.13 10.23 -14.72
N ILE A 393 -14.71 9.03 -14.32
CA ILE A 393 -15.61 7.89 -14.06
C ILE A 393 -16.56 8.23 -12.91
N LYS A 394 -16.04 8.80 -11.82
CA LYS A 394 -16.84 9.25 -10.68
C LYS A 394 -17.90 10.27 -11.12
N LYS A 395 -17.52 11.29 -11.89
CA LYS A 395 -18.47 12.27 -12.43
C LYS A 395 -19.56 11.61 -13.27
N CYS A 396 -19.18 10.73 -14.20
CA CYS A 396 -20.14 10.00 -15.03
C CYS A 396 -21.12 9.14 -14.20
N ILE A 397 -20.64 8.46 -13.15
CA ILE A 397 -21.50 7.63 -12.28
C ILE A 397 -22.47 8.50 -11.47
N LEU A 398 -22.00 9.62 -10.92
CA LEU A 398 -22.83 10.56 -10.16
C LEU A 398 -23.89 11.22 -11.05
N ASP A 399 -23.50 11.67 -12.25
CA ASP A 399 -24.39 12.29 -13.22
C ASP A 399 -25.46 11.30 -13.73
N TYR A 400 -25.05 10.05 -14.02
CA TYR A 400 -25.96 9.02 -14.52
C TYR A 400 -26.96 8.55 -13.45
N ARG A 401 -26.48 8.29 -12.23
CA ARG A 401 -27.35 7.78 -11.15
C ARG A 401 -28.11 8.90 -10.42
N LYS A 402 -27.72 10.17 -10.60
CA LYS A 402 -28.23 11.32 -9.83
C LYS A 402 -28.15 11.08 -8.32
N THR A 403 -27.05 10.48 -7.84
CA THR A 403 -26.84 10.18 -6.41
C THR A 403 -25.73 11.02 -5.85
N GLU A 404 -25.70 11.14 -4.53
CA GLU A 404 -24.54 11.65 -3.82
C GLU A 404 -23.37 10.66 -3.85
N GLU A 405 -22.20 11.14 -3.46
CA GLU A 405 -20.99 10.34 -3.38
C GLU A 405 -21.10 9.31 -2.23
N THR A 406 -21.22 8.04 -2.59
CA THR A 406 -21.22 6.93 -1.63
C THR A 406 -19.89 6.17 -1.66
N PRO A 407 -19.52 5.46 -0.58
CA PRO A 407 -18.33 4.60 -0.57
C PRO A 407 -18.33 3.55 -1.69
N ALA A 408 -19.52 3.07 -2.09
CA ALA A 408 -19.68 2.13 -3.21
C ALA A 408 -19.34 2.77 -4.56
N VAL A 409 -19.76 4.02 -4.79
CA VAL A 409 -19.39 4.79 -5.99
C VAL A 409 -17.88 5.03 -6.01
N GLN A 410 -17.29 5.45 -4.89
CA GLN A 410 -15.84 5.64 -4.77
C GLN A 410 -15.06 4.35 -5.07
N ALA A 411 -15.46 3.22 -4.48
CA ALA A 411 -14.80 1.93 -4.70
C ALA A 411 -14.90 1.48 -6.16
N THR A 412 -16.07 1.65 -6.77
CA THR A 412 -16.30 1.28 -8.19
C THR A 412 -15.48 2.16 -9.13
N SER A 413 -15.50 3.48 -8.92
CA SER A 413 -14.68 4.43 -9.69
C SER A 413 -13.19 4.15 -9.56
N ALA A 414 -12.71 3.85 -8.34
CA ALA A 414 -11.32 3.51 -8.07
C ALA A 414 -10.89 2.22 -8.75
N PHE A 415 -11.74 1.19 -8.72
CA PHE A 415 -11.48 -0.08 -9.39
C PHE A 415 -11.37 0.09 -10.91
N LEU A 416 -12.33 0.78 -11.53
CA LEU A 416 -12.32 1.03 -12.97
C LEU A 416 -11.14 1.89 -13.40
N ALA A 417 -10.81 2.93 -12.63
CA ALA A 417 -9.61 3.74 -12.86
C ALA A 417 -8.32 2.91 -12.76
N ALA A 418 -8.23 2.00 -11.79
CA ALA A 418 -7.09 1.10 -11.67
C ALA A 418 -6.95 0.16 -12.88
N VAL A 419 -8.04 -0.41 -13.39
CA VAL A 419 -8.03 -1.26 -14.59
C VAL A 419 -7.52 -0.48 -15.81
N ILE A 420 -7.99 0.75 -16.01
CA ILE A 420 -7.55 1.63 -17.11
C ILE A 420 -6.06 1.96 -16.96
N ALA A 421 -5.64 2.37 -15.76
CA ALA A 421 -4.26 2.72 -15.48
C ALA A 421 -3.31 1.56 -15.75
N VAL A 422 -3.63 0.34 -15.26
CA VAL A 422 -2.77 -0.83 -15.46
C VAL A 422 -2.71 -1.23 -16.93
N THR A 423 -3.85 -1.24 -17.62
CA THR A 423 -3.88 -1.61 -19.04
C THR A 423 -3.06 -0.64 -19.90
N ALA A 424 -3.13 0.66 -19.61
CA ALA A 424 -2.33 1.67 -20.31
C ALA A 424 -0.83 1.62 -19.96
N THR A 425 -0.48 1.21 -18.74
CA THR A 425 0.91 1.20 -18.25
C THR A 425 1.66 -0.10 -18.50
N ASN A 426 0.96 -1.22 -18.67
CA ASN A 426 1.61 -2.53 -18.78
C ASN A 426 2.63 -2.64 -19.93
N PRO A 427 2.38 -2.13 -21.15
CA PRO A 427 3.40 -2.11 -22.21
C PRO A 427 4.64 -1.32 -21.81
N LEU A 428 4.46 -0.21 -21.09
CA LEU A 428 5.55 0.65 -20.62
C LEU A 428 6.33 0.01 -19.47
N ASP A 429 5.67 -0.78 -18.60
CA ASP A 429 6.32 -1.57 -17.55
C ASP A 429 7.25 -2.65 -18.17
N VAL A 430 6.82 -3.31 -19.25
CA VAL A 430 7.65 -4.29 -19.98
C VAL A 430 8.85 -3.63 -20.65
N LEU A 431 8.66 -2.46 -21.29
CA LEU A 431 9.76 -1.72 -21.91
C LEU A 431 10.75 -1.15 -20.87
N LYS A 432 10.24 -0.62 -19.75
CA LYS A 432 11.05 -0.10 -18.64
C LYS A 432 11.97 -1.17 -18.06
N THR A 433 11.43 -2.35 -17.74
CA THR A 433 12.21 -3.42 -17.11
C THR A 433 13.36 -3.87 -18.03
N ARG A 434 13.09 -4.07 -19.33
CA ARG A 434 14.13 -4.41 -20.31
C ARG A 434 15.21 -3.32 -20.44
N ALA A 435 14.83 -2.05 -20.42
CA ALA A 435 15.76 -0.93 -20.54
C ALA A 435 16.57 -0.65 -19.26
N MET A 436 16.04 -0.98 -18.08
CA MET A 436 16.72 -0.75 -16.79
C MET A 436 17.64 -1.92 -16.38
N SER A 437 17.39 -3.12 -16.92
CA SER A 437 18.21 -4.31 -16.69
C SER A 437 19.40 -4.43 -17.65
N SER A 438 19.48 -3.64 -18.73
CA SER A 438 20.60 -3.71 -19.68
C SER A 438 21.88 -3.06 -19.12
N THR A 439 23.00 -3.76 -19.24
CA THR A 439 24.34 -3.28 -18.82
C THR A 439 25.04 -2.42 -19.87
N SER A 440 24.58 -2.41 -21.12
CA SER A 440 25.16 -1.61 -22.22
C SER A 440 24.70 -0.14 -22.18
N THR A 441 25.65 0.78 -22.40
CA THR A 441 25.42 2.23 -22.57
C THR A 441 24.80 2.58 -23.93
N GLU A 442 24.86 1.67 -24.90
CA GLU A 442 24.17 1.78 -26.19
C GLU A 442 22.71 1.30 -26.05
N GLY A 443 21.85 2.19 -25.56
CA GLY A 443 20.42 1.92 -25.45
C GLY A 443 19.80 1.73 -26.83
N THR A 444 19.34 0.53 -27.14
CA THR A 444 18.38 0.33 -28.23
C THR A 444 17.13 1.18 -27.91
N GLY A 445 16.74 2.07 -28.83
CA GLY A 445 15.60 2.97 -28.59
C GLY A 445 14.31 2.20 -28.27
N MET A 446 13.36 2.83 -27.54
CA MET A 446 12.09 2.20 -27.11
C MET A 446 11.35 1.47 -28.24
N VAL A 447 11.42 2.01 -29.47
CA VAL A 447 10.82 1.42 -30.66
C VAL A 447 11.51 0.11 -31.07
N ALA A 448 12.83 0.04 -30.97
CA ALA A 448 13.59 -1.19 -31.26
C ALA A 448 13.28 -2.27 -30.22
N THR A 449 13.25 -1.92 -28.92
CA THR A 449 12.88 -2.87 -27.85
C THR A 449 11.45 -3.38 -27.99
N ALA A 450 10.50 -2.50 -28.37
CA ALA A 450 9.11 -2.88 -28.61
C ALA A 450 8.97 -3.77 -29.86
N ARG A 451 9.71 -3.48 -30.93
CA ARG A 451 9.74 -4.30 -32.15
C ARG A 451 10.29 -5.69 -31.85
N GLU A 452 11.33 -5.78 -31.04
CA GLU A 452 11.90 -7.06 -30.64
C GLU A 452 10.98 -7.82 -29.69
N ALA A 453 10.30 -7.15 -28.76
CA ALA A 453 9.27 -7.76 -27.92
C ALA A 453 8.13 -8.35 -28.75
N PHE A 454 7.67 -7.61 -29.77
CA PHE A 454 6.64 -8.09 -30.69
C PHE A 454 7.12 -9.27 -31.54
N ARG A 455 8.39 -9.26 -31.99
CA ARG A 455 8.99 -10.34 -32.77
C ARG A 455 9.11 -11.64 -31.96
N ILE A 456 9.56 -11.55 -30.72
CA ILE A 456 9.80 -12.72 -29.85
C ILE A 456 8.50 -13.27 -29.25
N ASP A 457 7.63 -12.40 -28.74
CA ASP A 457 6.51 -12.80 -27.89
C ASP A 457 5.14 -12.68 -28.57
N GLY A 458 5.10 -12.18 -29.81
CA GLY A 458 3.87 -11.91 -30.55
C GLY A 458 3.01 -10.81 -29.89
N PRO A 459 1.79 -10.54 -30.38
CA PRO A 459 0.95 -9.45 -29.89
C PRO A 459 0.56 -9.56 -28.40
N ALA A 460 0.69 -10.74 -27.78
CA ALA A 460 0.38 -10.95 -26.36
C ALA A 460 1.42 -10.33 -25.40
N TRP A 461 2.55 -9.83 -25.89
CA TRP A 461 3.61 -9.23 -25.08
C TRP A 461 3.11 -8.07 -24.20
N VAL A 462 2.13 -7.29 -24.70
CA VAL A 462 1.54 -6.14 -24.01
C VAL A 462 0.76 -6.50 -22.75
N PHE A 463 0.37 -7.77 -22.56
CA PHE A 463 -0.38 -8.26 -21.39
C PHE A 463 0.48 -9.08 -20.42
N ARG A 464 1.75 -9.33 -20.73
CA ARG A 464 2.64 -10.01 -19.78
C ARG A 464 2.81 -9.16 -18.52
N GLY A 465 2.63 -9.78 -17.36
CA GLY A 465 2.75 -9.11 -16.06
C GLY A 465 1.52 -8.30 -15.63
N TRP A 466 0.42 -8.30 -16.40
CA TRP A 466 -0.76 -7.49 -16.09
C TRP A 466 -1.36 -7.82 -14.72
N VAL A 467 -1.50 -9.11 -14.37
CA VAL A 467 -2.09 -9.54 -13.09
C VAL A 467 -1.26 -9.06 -11.89
N PRO A 468 0.06 -9.32 -11.82
CA PRO A 468 0.92 -8.71 -10.78
C PRO A 468 0.85 -7.19 -10.72
N SER A 469 0.82 -6.52 -11.87
CA SER A 469 0.68 -5.05 -11.93
C SER A 469 -0.65 -4.58 -11.36
N PHE A 470 -1.75 -5.29 -11.64
CA PHE A 470 -3.07 -5.01 -11.07
C PHE A 470 -3.13 -5.24 -9.56
N LEU A 471 -2.58 -6.34 -9.05
CA LEU A 471 -2.52 -6.61 -7.62
C LEU A 471 -1.76 -5.54 -6.83
N ARG A 472 -0.81 -4.86 -7.47
CA ARG A 472 -0.10 -3.71 -6.89
C ARG A 472 -0.89 -2.40 -7.02
N VAL A 473 -1.37 -2.09 -8.22
CA VAL A 473 -1.96 -0.77 -8.55
C VAL A 473 -3.41 -0.66 -8.08
N GLY A 474 -4.18 -1.75 -8.12
CA GLY A 474 -5.58 -1.82 -7.68
C GLY A 474 -5.77 -1.35 -6.24
N PRO A 475 -5.21 -2.05 -5.25
CA PRO A 475 -5.31 -1.65 -3.85
C PRO A 475 -4.76 -0.23 -3.62
N HIS A 476 -3.61 0.11 -4.20
CA HIS A 476 -3.04 1.45 -4.08
C HIS A 476 -3.98 2.54 -4.59
N THR A 477 -4.66 2.32 -5.72
CA THR A 477 -5.63 3.29 -6.27
C THR A 477 -6.82 3.42 -5.34
N MET A 478 -7.36 2.30 -4.86
CA MET A 478 -8.46 2.31 -3.89
C MET A 478 -8.10 3.06 -2.60
N PHE A 479 -6.89 2.89 -2.06
CA PHE A 479 -6.43 3.63 -0.88
C PHE A 479 -6.20 5.11 -1.18
N LEU A 480 -5.63 5.43 -2.35
CA LEU A 480 -5.35 6.80 -2.76
C LEU A 480 -6.62 7.62 -3.01
N THR A 481 -7.63 7.00 -3.63
CA THR A 481 -8.88 7.66 -3.98
C THR A 481 -9.96 7.46 -2.92
N LYS A 482 -9.69 6.66 -1.88
CA LYS A 482 -10.45 6.74 -0.65
C LYS A 482 -10.21 8.18 -0.19
N SER A 483 -11.24 9.00 -0.22
CA SER A 483 -11.27 10.17 0.62
C SER A 483 -11.08 9.62 2.03
N THR A 484 -9.83 9.60 2.52
CA THR A 484 -9.62 9.83 3.94
C THR A 484 -10.46 11.06 4.16
N LYS A 485 -11.58 10.92 4.87
CA LYS A 485 -12.19 12.08 5.51
C LYS A 485 -10.98 12.78 6.14
N ALA A 486 -10.47 13.84 5.50
CA ALA A 486 -9.63 14.79 6.20
C ALA A 486 -10.44 15.04 7.46
N GLU A 487 -9.91 14.72 8.63
CA GLU A 487 -10.68 14.76 9.89
C GLU A 487 -11.44 16.08 9.86
N LEU A 488 -12.76 15.97 9.61
CA LEU A 488 -13.55 17.13 9.22
C LEU A 488 -13.49 18.15 10.35
N PHE A 489 -13.38 17.61 11.55
CA PHE A 489 -13.07 18.27 12.78
C PHE A 489 -11.55 18.28 13.03
N PRO A 490 -10.93 19.45 13.25
CA PRO A 490 -9.50 19.54 13.52
C PRO A 490 -9.15 18.96 14.90
N ASN A 491 -7.92 18.48 15.04
CA ASN A 491 -7.39 18.02 16.33
C ASN A 491 -7.39 19.18 17.35
N GLY A 492 -7.99 18.96 18.52
CA GLY A 492 -8.19 20.02 19.51
C GLY A 492 -9.46 20.86 19.28
N GLY A 493 -10.26 20.55 18.25
CA GLY A 493 -11.49 21.28 17.94
C GLY A 493 -12.54 21.24 19.07
N TRP A 494 -13.39 22.26 19.07
CA TRP A 494 -14.43 22.50 20.06
C TRP A 494 -15.84 22.46 19.48
N ASP A 495 -16.75 21.76 20.15
CA ASP A 495 -18.19 22.00 20.02
C ASP A 495 -18.66 22.98 21.11
N THR A 496 -18.91 24.24 20.74
CA THR A 496 -19.23 25.29 21.72
C THR A 496 -20.71 25.37 22.12
N HIS A 497 -21.57 24.47 21.63
CA HIS A 497 -22.98 24.47 22.02
C HIS A 497 -23.62 23.09 21.84
N HIS A 498 -23.84 22.41 22.96
CA HIS A 498 -24.71 21.25 23.04
C HIS A 498 -25.45 21.23 24.38
N HIS A 499 -26.46 20.37 24.47
CA HIS A 499 -27.28 20.15 25.65
C HIS A 499 -27.36 18.66 25.98
N ILE A 500 -27.57 18.34 27.26
CA ILE A 500 -27.86 16.99 27.73
C ILE A 500 -29.18 17.02 28.48
N PHE A 501 -30.01 16.01 28.23
CA PHE A 501 -31.33 15.89 28.81
C PHE A 501 -31.52 14.46 29.37
N GLU A 502 -31.47 14.29 30.68
CA GLU A 502 -31.76 13.03 31.36
C GLU A 502 -32.88 13.19 32.40
N PRO A 503 -34.15 13.22 31.97
CA PRO A 503 -35.30 13.46 32.86
C PRO A 503 -35.50 12.37 33.92
N SER A 504 -34.94 11.17 33.69
CA SER A 504 -34.96 10.06 34.66
C SER A 504 -34.09 10.33 35.89
N THR A 505 -33.06 11.16 35.75
CA THR A 505 -32.09 11.47 36.81
C THR A 505 -32.39 12.83 37.44
N PHE A 506 -32.71 13.82 36.59
CA PHE A 506 -33.04 15.18 37.02
C PHE A 506 -34.38 15.57 36.45
N SER A 507 -35.34 15.94 37.30
CA SER A 507 -36.66 16.37 36.84
C SER A 507 -36.60 17.70 36.09
N TYR A 508 -37.39 17.83 35.03
CA TYR A 508 -37.56 19.12 34.37
C TYR A 508 -38.34 20.11 35.24
N SER A 509 -38.06 21.39 35.07
CA SER A 509 -38.76 22.45 35.79
C SER A 509 -40.25 22.52 35.39
N PRO A 510 -41.17 22.82 36.33
CA PRO A 510 -42.56 23.12 36.01
C PRO A 510 -42.74 24.33 35.07
N THR A 511 -41.79 25.28 35.06
CA THR A 511 -41.83 26.51 34.24
C THR A 511 -41.02 26.39 32.95
N ARG A 512 -40.72 25.16 32.51
CA ARG A 512 -39.93 24.91 31.29
C ARG A 512 -40.60 25.46 30.05
N HIS A 513 -39.77 25.96 29.13
CA HIS A 513 -40.20 26.46 27.82
C HIS A 513 -40.34 25.36 26.74
N LEU A 514 -39.84 24.16 27.02
CA LEU A 514 -39.83 22.99 26.14
C LEU A 514 -39.65 21.70 26.96
N THR A 515 -40.31 20.61 26.57
CA THR A 515 -40.05 19.26 27.09
C THR A 515 -39.31 18.44 26.02
N PRO A 516 -37.97 18.31 26.09
CA PRO A 516 -37.22 17.46 25.18
C PRO A 516 -37.24 15.98 25.63
N PRO A 517 -37.14 15.02 24.69
CA PRO A 517 -36.85 13.62 25.00
C PRO A 517 -35.49 13.46 25.69
N ALA A 518 -35.20 12.24 26.14
CA ALA A 518 -33.90 11.93 26.72
C ALA A 518 -32.77 11.99 25.67
N ALA A 519 -31.71 12.74 25.99
CA ALA A 519 -30.46 12.85 25.26
C ALA A 519 -29.30 12.70 26.26
N THR A 520 -28.81 11.47 26.41
CA THR A 520 -27.91 11.08 27.51
C THR A 520 -26.46 11.50 27.28
N VAL A 521 -25.67 11.53 28.36
CA VAL A 521 -24.20 11.70 28.32
C VAL A 521 -23.55 10.66 27.40
N GLN A 522 -24.03 9.43 27.42
CA GLN A 522 -23.48 8.36 26.59
C GLN A 522 -23.78 8.57 25.10
N SER A 523 -24.99 9.04 24.76
CA SER A 523 -25.35 9.38 23.39
C SER A 523 -24.46 10.50 22.85
N PHE A 524 -24.18 11.52 23.68
CA PHE A 524 -23.26 12.59 23.29
C PHE A 524 -21.81 12.10 23.13
N LYS A 525 -21.31 11.20 23.99
CA LYS A 525 -19.98 10.59 23.82
C LYS A 525 -19.85 9.85 22.49
N THR A 526 -20.88 9.14 22.06
CA THR A 526 -20.91 8.49 20.75
C THR A 526 -20.92 9.51 19.61
N PHE A 527 -21.73 10.56 19.73
CA PHE A 527 -21.79 11.65 18.75
C PHE A 527 -20.43 12.36 18.59
N ARG A 528 -19.81 12.75 19.70
CA ARG A 528 -18.51 13.44 19.70
C ARG A 528 -17.42 12.58 19.05
N GLN A 529 -17.41 11.28 19.34
CA GLN A 529 -16.44 10.34 18.76
C GLN A 529 -16.64 10.17 17.26
N LYS A 530 -17.90 10.14 16.79
CA LYS A 530 -18.22 10.04 15.36
C LYS A 530 -17.69 11.24 14.57
N LEU A 531 -17.86 12.45 15.10
CA LEU A 531 -17.42 13.68 14.43
C LEU A 531 -15.94 14.01 14.64
N GLY A 532 -15.28 13.46 15.68
CA GLY A 532 -13.90 13.82 16.03
C GLY A 532 -13.81 15.03 16.97
N ILE A 533 -14.87 15.34 17.72
CA ILE A 533 -14.90 16.43 18.69
C ILE A 533 -14.05 16.04 19.91
N THR A 534 -13.10 16.92 20.25
CA THR A 534 -12.18 16.70 21.38
C THR A 534 -12.54 17.52 22.61
N ASN A 535 -12.97 18.76 22.42
CA ASN A 535 -13.41 19.67 23.47
C ASN A 535 -14.87 20.07 23.28
N SER A 536 -15.60 20.39 24.35
CA SER A 536 -16.97 20.87 24.22
C SER A 536 -17.40 21.85 25.31
N VAL A 537 -18.43 22.63 25.01
CA VAL A 537 -19.09 23.52 25.97
C VAL A 537 -20.52 23.05 26.16
N LEU A 538 -20.79 22.44 27.32
CA LEU A 538 -22.12 22.02 27.69
C LEU A 538 -22.91 23.23 28.17
N THR A 539 -23.93 23.62 27.41
CA THR A 539 -24.80 24.74 27.75
C THR A 539 -26.00 24.24 28.53
N HIS A 540 -26.38 24.93 29.62
CA HIS A 540 -27.52 24.57 30.44
C HIS A 540 -28.81 24.49 29.61
N GLY A 541 -29.52 23.37 29.76
CA GLY A 541 -30.84 23.20 29.16
C GLY A 541 -31.87 23.97 29.99
N LEU A 542 -32.46 25.03 29.43
CA LEU A 542 -33.46 25.84 30.12
C LEU A 542 -34.73 25.05 30.51
N SER A 543 -34.89 23.80 30.05
CA SER A 543 -35.92 22.87 30.51
C SER A 543 -35.74 22.44 31.98
N TYR A 544 -34.54 22.58 32.53
CA TYR A 544 -34.25 22.38 33.96
C TYR A 544 -34.51 23.62 34.82
N GLY A 545 -34.88 24.76 34.22
CA GLY A 545 -34.98 26.03 34.94
C GLY A 545 -33.60 26.61 35.26
N ASP A 546 -33.47 27.18 36.45
CA ASP A 546 -32.26 27.80 37.00
C ASP A 546 -31.38 26.83 37.81
N ASP A 547 -31.89 25.64 38.16
CA ASP A 547 -31.11 24.61 38.84
C ASP A 547 -30.01 24.01 37.94
N CYS A 548 -28.76 24.41 38.21
CA CYS A 548 -27.56 23.94 37.50
C CYS A 548 -26.98 22.62 38.06
N THR A 549 -27.66 21.92 38.96
CA THR A 549 -27.18 20.65 39.54
C THR A 549 -26.93 19.59 38.46
N SER A 550 -27.82 19.50 37.47
CA SER A 550 -27.66 18.61 36.31
C SER A 550 -26.42 18.97 35.49
N LEU A 551 -26.24 20.25 35.17
CA LEU A 551 -25.08 20.77 34.44
C LEU A 551 -23.76 20.41 35.13
N LYS A 552 -23.62 20.70 36.43
CA LYS A 552 -22.40 20.40 37.20
C LYS A 552 -22.06 18.91 37.17
N THR A 553 -23.09 18.07 37.26
CA THR A 553 -22.96 16.61 37.19
C THR A 553 -22.48 16.16 35.81
N PHE A 554 -23.12 16.62 34.74
CA PHE A 554 -22.80 16.21 33.38
C PHE A 554 -21.42 16.72 32.91
N VAL A 555 -21.02 17.94 33.26
CA VAL A 555 -19.66 18.46 33.00
C VAL A 555 -18.61 17.52 33.64
N THR A 556 -18.86 17.10 34.88
CA THR A 556 -17.95 16.17 35.57
C THR A 556 -17.90 14.80 34.88
N GLN A 557 -19.04 14.26 34.43
CA GLN A 557 -19.10 12.97 33.72
C GLN A 557 -18.49 12.98 32.30
N LEU A 558 -18.51 14.13 31.64
CA LEU A 558 -17.85 14.35 30.34
C LEU A 558 -16.34 14.60 30.47
N GLY A 559 -15.91 15.08 31.64
CA GLY A 559 -14.51 15.32 32.00
C GLY A 559 -14.15 16.80 31.97
N LYS A 560 -13.81 17.37 33.13
CA LYS A 560 -13.50 18.80 33.30
C LYS A 560 -12.30 19.30 32.49
N SER A 561 -11.41 18.41 32.05
CA SER A 561 -10.26 18.77 31.22
C SER A 561 -10.60 18.98 29.74
N SER A 562 -11.76 18.49 29.29
CA SER A 562 -12.22 18.57 27.89
C SER A 562 -13.59 19.21 27.74
N THR A 563 -14.28 19.51 28.84
CA THR A 563 -15.63 20.07 28.81
C THR A 563 -15.77 21.21 29.80
N SER A 564 -16.15 22.37 29.27
CA SER A 564 -16.54 23.54 30.06
C SER A 564 -18.07 23.66 30.11
N GLY A 565 -18.60 24.32 31.14
CA GLY A 565 -20.03 24.56 31.29
C GLY A 565 -20.44 26.02 31.05
N VAL A 566 -21.65 26.24 30.52
CA VAL A 566 -22.34 27.55 30.52
C VAL A 566 -23.64 27.40 31.30
N GLY A 567 -23.69 28.01 32.49
CA GLY A 567 -24.80 27.88 33.44
C GLY A 567 -25.87 28.95 33.29
N VAL A 568 -26.88 28.90 34.15
CA VAL A 568 -27.88 29.95 34.34
C VAL A 568 -27.88 30.33 35.81
N ILE A 569 -28.23 31.58 36.11
CA ILE A 569 -28.45 32.04 37.47
C ILE A 569 -29.76 32.84 37.53
N ASP A 570 -30.29 32.99 38.73
CA ASP A 570 -31.18 34.09 39.05
C ASP A 570 -30.33 35.19 39.74
N PRO A 571 -30.11 36.36 39.10
CA PRO A 571 -29.28 37.41 39.68
C PRO A 571 -29.76 37.91 41.06
N GLU A 572 -31.04 37.74 41.39
CA GLU A 572 -31.61 38.15 42.67
C GLU A 572 -31.47 37.06 43.73
N ASN A 573 -31.70 35.79 43.37
CA ASN A 573 -31.81 34.68 44.32
C ASN A 573 -30.57 33.79 44.42
N THR A 574 -29.80 33.63 43.35
CA THR A 574 -28.58 32.82 43.38
C THR A 574 -27.52 33.50 44.24
N THR A 575 -26.99 32.76 45.21
CA THR A 575 -25.98 33.24 46.16
C THR A 575 -24.59 33.30 45.52
N ASP A 576 -23.69 34.09 46.11
CA ASP A 576 -22.31 34.17 45.62
C ASP A 576 -21.56 32.83 45.78
N ASP A 577 -21.87 32.06 46.83
CA ASP A 577 -21.29 30.74 47.08
C ASP A 577 -21.73 29.72 46.03
N GLU A 578 -23.00 29.73 45.61
CA GLU A 578 -23.47 28.87 44.52
C GLU A 578 -22.76 29.18 43.20
N ILE A 579 -22.51 30.45 42.90
CA ILE A 579 -21.75 30.87 41.71
C ILE A 579 -20.30 30.40 41.79
N ARG A 580 -19.68 30.45 42.98
CA ARG A 580 -18.31 29.92 43.19
C ARG A 580 -18.27 28.39 43.07
N ASP A 581 -19.29 27.69 43.56
CA ASP A 581 -19.44 26.24 43.36
C ASP A 581 -19.59 25.89 41.87
N MET A 582 -20.35 26.69 41.11
CA MET A 582 -20.41 26.56 39.65
C MET A 582 -19.03 26.72 39.01
N GLN A 583 -18.24 27.71 39.44
CA GLN A 583 -16.87 27.90 38.96
C GLN A 583 -15.99 26.67 39.24
N ALA A 584 -16.05 26.12 40.45
CA ALA A 584 -15.31 24.90 40.82
C ALA A 584 -15.78 23.65 40.04
N ALA A 585 -17.04 23.65 39.58
CA ALA A 585 -17.59 22.60 38.74
C ALA A 585 -17.15 22.68 37.26
N GLY A 586 -16.43 23.74 36.85
CA GLY A 586 -15.96 23.92 35.47
C GLY A 586 -16.88 24.79 34.61
N ILE A 587 -17.76 25.57 35.24
CA ILE A 587 -18.60 26.56 34.53
C ILE A 587 -17.78 27.84 34.27
N CYS A 588 -17.85 28.31 33.04
CA CYS A 588 -17.02 29.40 32.49
C CYS A 588 -17.85 30.53 31.86
N GLY A 589 -19.17 30.43 31.88
CA GLY A 589 -20.07 31.37 31.23
C GLY A 589 -21.49 31.28 31.77
N LEU A 590 -22.29 32.30 31.47
CA LEU A 590 -23.72 32.33 31.80
C LEU A 590 -24.56 32.47 30.52
N ARG A 591 -25.62 31.67 30.42
CA ARG A 591 -26.70 31.83 29.47
C ARG A 591 -27.77 32.71 30.10
N VAL A 592 -28.13 33.79 29.42
CA VAL A 592 -29.15 34.72 29.88
C VAL A 592 -30.54 34.13 29.60
N ASN A 593 -31.31 33.81 30.64
CA ASN A 593 -32.61 33.17 30.51
C ASN A 593 -33.74 34.18 30.21
N LEU A 594 -33.78 34.69 28.98
CA LEU A 594 -34.80 35.66 28.57
C LEU A 594 -36.24 35.14 28.64
N TYR A 595 -36.46 33.82 28.61
CA TYR A 595 -37.79 33.22 28.79
C TYR A 595 -38.31 33.42 30.21
N HIS A 596 -37.47 33.21 31.23
CA HIS A 596 -37.87 33.36 32.63
C HIS A 596 -38.33 34.79 32.94
N TYR A 597 -37.66 35.80 32.37
CA TYR A 597 -37.99 37.21 32.57
C TYR A 597 -39.00 37.79 31.58
N ASN A 598 -39.63 36.95 30.74
CA ASN A 598 -40.54 37.38 29.66
C ASN A 598 -39.94 38.47 28.74
N ALA A 599 -38.62 38.43 28.55
CA ALA A 599 -37.85 39.44 27.83
C ALA A 599 -37.69 39.12 26.33
N MET A 600 -38.21 37.99 25.85
CA MET A 600 -38.04 37.56 24.44
C MET A 600 -38.60 38.57 23.42
N GLU A 601 -39.65 39.32 23.79
CA GLU A 601 -40.34 40.28 22.92
C GLU A 601 -40.20 41.74 23.37
N ASP A 602 -39.36 42.03 24.37
CA ASP A 602 -39.16 43.38 24.93
C ASP A 602 -37.66 43.68 25.09
N VAL A 603 -37.15 44.60 24.27
CA VAL A 603 -35.72 44.95 24.24
C VAL A 603 -35.23 45.64 25.51
N GLU A 604 -36.07 46.40 26.21
CA GLU A 604 -35.67 47.08 27.44
C GLU A 604 -35.62 46.08 28.61
N LEU A 605 -36.49 45.07 28.62
CA LEU A 605 -36.35 43.92 29.51
C LEU A 605 -35.11 43.06 29.17
N GLN A 606 -34.73 42.91 27.89
CA GLN A 606 -33.47 42.24 27.53
C GLN A 606 -32.26 42.98 28.10
N LYS A 607 -32.21 44.31 27.94
CA LYS A 607 -31.16 45.16 28.51
C LYS A 607 -31.13 45.05 30.04
N LYS A 608 -32.28 45.17 30.70
CA LYS A 608 -32.38 45.06 32.17
C LYS A 608 -31.85 43.71 32.65
N THR A 609 -32.24 42.62 31.99
CA THR A 609 -31.81 41.26 32.34
C THR A 609 -30.31 41.09 32.11
N LEU A 610 -29.78 41.54 30.96
CA LEU A 610 -28.35 41.43 30.68
C LEU A 610 -27.53 42.23 31.70
N ARG A 611 -27.97 43.44 32.05
CA ARG A 611 -27.32 44.29 33.05
C ARG A 611 -27.23 43.59 34.41
N ALA A 612 -28.31 42.92 34.84
CA ALA A 612 -28.31 42.17 36.10
C ALA A 612 -27.29 41.01 36.10
N TYR A 613 -27.21 40.24 35.01
CA TYR A 613 -26.22 39.18 34.87
C TYR A 613 -24.79 39.75 34.83
N LEU A 614 -24.60 40.83 34.09
CA LEU A 614 -23.31 41.51 33.94
C LEU A 614 -22.79 42.04 35.27
N GLU A 615 -23.67 42.63 36.08
CA GLU A 615 -23.36 43.12 37.42
C GLU A 615 -22.87 41.98 38.32
N ARG A 616 -23.53 40.82 38.31
CA ARG A 616 -23.10 39.65 39.10
C ARG A 616 -21.71 39.17 38.71
N VAL A 617 -21.46 38.97 37.41
CA VAL A 617 -20.17 38.48 36.89
C VAL A 617 -19.05 39.51 37.14
N THR A 618 -19.36 40.80 37.02
CA THR A 618 -18.41 41.89 37.26
C THR A 618 -18.08 42.02 38.74
N ARG A 619 -19.10 42.04 39.63
CA ARG A 619 -18.94 42.10 41.09
C ARG A 619 -18.08 40.97 41.63
N LEU A 620 -18.26 39.75 41.11
CA LEU A 620 -17.47 38.58 41.50
C LEU A 620 -16.11 38.46 40.78
N SER A 621 -15.78 39.41 39.90
CA SER A 621 -14.55 39.42 39.10
C SER A 621 -14.34 38.14 38.27
N LEU A 622 -15.42 37.51 37.82
CA LEU A 622 -15.37 36.27 37.03
C LEU A 622 -15.14 36.58 35.55
N PRO A 623 -14.17 35.95 34.86
CA PRO A 623 -13.90 36.18 33.42
C PRO A 623 -14.99 35.61 32.49
N TRP A 624 -16.15 35.29 33.02
CA TRP A 624 -17.18 34.53 32.33
C TRP A 624 -17.80 35.30 31.16
N SER A 625 -18.05 34.56 30.07
CA SER A 625 -18.81 35.06 28.93
C SER A 625 -20.31 35.08 29.23
N LEU A 626 -21.03 36.04 28.66
CA LEU A 626 -22.50 36.05 28.64
C LEU A 626 -23.00 35.59 27.27
N THR A 627 -23.94 34.67 27.26
CA THR A 627 -24.54 34.13 26.03
C THR A 627 -26.02 34.46 25.99
N MET A 628 -26.50 35.02 24.87
CA MET A 628 -27.91 35.32 24.65
C MET A 628 -28.41 34.94 23.26
N THR A 629 -29.72 34.76 23.14
CA THR A 629 -30.40 34.60 21.85
C THR A 629 -31.67 35.44 21.84
N THR A 630 -31.82 36.34 20.88
CA THR A 630 -33.05 37.11 20.66
C THR A 630 -33.76 36.60 19.41
N ILE A 631 -35.09 36.44 19.48
CA ILE A 631 -35.92 36.07 18.32
C ILE A 631 -36.26 37.28 17.43
N ARG A 632 -36.05 38.50 17.94
CA ARG A 632 -36.31 39.78 17.27
C ARG A 632 -35.00 40.38 16.80
N THR A 633 -34.62 40.11 15.55
CA THR A 633 -33.34 40.59 15.00
C THR A 633 -33.32 42.12 14.84
N ASP A 634 -34.49 42.76 14.76
CA ASP A 634 -34.64 44.22 14.75
C ASP A 634 -34.15 44.90 16.04
N PHE A 635 -34.12 44.18 17.17
CA PHE A 635 -33.64 44.72 18.45
C PHE A 635 -32.15 45.04 18.45
N TRP A 636 -31.37 44.46 17.53
CA TRP A 636 -29.94 44.72 17.45
C TRP A 636 -29.58 46.18 17.17
N GLY A 637 -30.50 46.96 16.56
CA GLY A 637 -30.30 48.41 16.43
C GLY A 637 -30.25 49.14 17.78
N THR A 638 -31.02 48.67 18.76
CA THR A 638 -31.06 49.22 20.13
C THR A 638 -30.04 48.54 21.05
N LEU A 639 -29.72 47.26 20.82
CA LEU A 639 -28.71 46.54 21.58
C LEU A 639 -27.28 46.96 21.22
N GLU A 640 -27.00 47.37 19.98
CA GLU A 640 -25.64 47.78 19.58
C GLU A 640 -25.06 48.92 20.46
N PRO A 641 -25.76 50.05 20.67
CA PRO A 641 -25.27 51.09 21.59
C PRO A 641 -25.07 50.56 23.02
N PHE A 642 -26.01 49.74 23.52
CA PHE A 642 -25.92 49.15 24.85
C PHE A 642 -24.71 48.21 25.02
N VAL A 643 -24.41 47.39 24.01
CA VAL A 643 -23.23 46.53 24.03
C VAL A 643 -21.95 47.37 24.09
N ARG A 644 -21.89 48.48 23.35
CA ARG A 644 -20.73 49.37 23.33
C ARG A 644 -20.54 50.15 24.63
N GLU A 645 -21.63 50.67 25.17
CA GLU A 645 -21.60 51.63 26.29
C GLU A 645 -21.62 50.93 27.65
N GLU A 646 -22.26 49.76 27.77
CA GLU A 646 -22.43 49.10 29.06
C GLU A 646 -21.73 47.73 29.14
N VAL A 647 -21.73 46.94 28.07
CA VAL A 647 -21.12 45.59 28.11
C VAL A 647 -19.61 45.65 27.88
N ALA A 648 -19.17 46.29 26.81
CA ALA A 648 -17.76 46.34 26.40
C ALA A 648 -16.81 46.89 27.49
N PRO A 649 -17.17 47.94 28.27
CA PRO A 649 -16.30 48.46 29.33
C PRO A 649 -16.03 47.48 30.47
N THR A 650 -16.88 46.48 30.66
CA THR A 650 -16.66 45.44 31.71
C THR A 650 -15.59 44.42 31.32
N GLY A 651 -15.20 44.37 30.04
CA GLY A 651 -14.28 43.37 29.50
C GLY A 651 -14.87 41.95 29.44
N ARG A 652 -16.17 41.77 29.66
CA ARG A 652 -16.83 40.45 29.58
C ARG A 652 -17.25 40.14 28.13
N PRO A 653 -16.87 38.96 27.58
CA PRO A 653 -17.30 38.59 26.24
C PRO A 653 -18.82 38.42 26.17
N LEU A 654 -19.44 38.97 25.13
CA LEU A 654 -20.83 38.71 24.78
C LEU A 654 -20.90 37.78 23.57
N ILE A 655 -21.75 36.76 23.65
CA ILE A 655 -21.95 35.76 22.62
C ILE A 655 -23.42 35.78 22.20
N THR A 656 -23.68 35.83 20.90
CA THR A 656 -25.00 35.53 20.36
C THR A 656 -25.03 34.17 19.67
N ASP A 657 -25.97 33.32 20.09
CA ASP A 657 -26.12 31.98 19.53
C ASP A 657 -26.80 31.99 18.14
N HIS A 658 -26.61 30.91 17.39
CA HIS A 658 -27.36 30.56 16.18
C HIS A 658 -27.40 31.68 15.12
N PHE A 659 -26.24 32.20 14.72
CA PHE A 659 -26.09 33.29 13.75
C PHE A 659 -26.76 34.61 14.17
N GLY A 660 -27.06 34.79 15.47
CA GLY A 660 -27.91 35.89 15.94
C GLY A 660 -29.34 35.83 15.39
N LEU A 661 -29.75 34.65 14.90
CA LEU A 661 -30.99 34.36 14.17
C LEU A 661 -31.21 35.16 12.87
N LEU A 662 -30.15 35.77 12.32
CA LEU A 662 -30.14 36.29 10.95
C LEU A 662 -30.48 35.18 9.96
N LYS A 663 -31.38 35.45 9.01
CA LYS A 663 -31.94 34.45 8.11
C LYS A 663 -31.15 34.35 6.81
N ALA A 664 -31.03 33.13 6.31
CA ALA A 664 -30.59 32.84 4.97
C ALA A 664 -31.67 33.23 3.93
N PRO A 665 -31.30 33.43 2.66
CA PRO A 665 -32.25 33.76 1.59
C PRO A 665 -33.50 32.86 1.53
N SER A 666 -33.37 31.55 1.83
CA SER A 666 -34.52 30.63 1.84
C SER A 666 -35.59 31.02 2.86
N MET A 667 -35.19 31.55 4.02
CA MET A 667 -36.10 31.92 5.11
C MET A 667 -36.42 33.42 5.16
N LEU A 668 -35.82 34.24 4.30
CA LEU A 668 -36.08 35.67 4.27
C LEU A 668 -37.43 36.00 3.61
N PRO A 669 -38.14 37.03 4.11
CA PRO A 669 -39.26 37.64 3.40
C PRO A 669 -38.85 38.10 2.00
N ALA A 670 -39.79 38.06 1.04
CA ALA A 670 -39.52 38.35 -0.38
C ALA A 670 -38.77 39.68 -0.61
N GLN A 671 -39.08 40.72 0.17
CA GLN A 671 -38.44 42.03 0.08
C GLN A 671 -36.94 42.05 0.37
N TYR A 672 -36.42 41.07 1.13
CA TYR A 672 -35.01 40.96 1.49
C TYR A 672 -34.28 39.86 0.72
N ARG A 673 -34.95 39.08 -0.13
CA ARG A 673 -34.30 37.97 -0.86
C ARG A 673 -33.32 38.45 -1.93
N GLN A 674 -33.59 39.60 -2.54
CA GLN A 674 -32.71 40.18 -3.57
C GLN A 674 -31.42 40.73 -2.94
N ASP A 675 -31.53 41.37 -1.78
CA ASP A 675 -30.39 41.82 -0.98
C ASP A 675 -30.56 41.40 0.49
N PRO A 676 -30.06 40.20 0.86
CA PRO A 676 -30.12 39.67 2.22
C PRO A 676 -29.43 40.55 3.28
N THR A 677 -28.57 41.49 2.87
CA THR A 677 -27.84 42.37 3.79
C THR A 677 -28.73 43.48 4.37
N GLN A 678 -29.88 43.75 3.75
CA GLN A 678 -30.87 44.73 4.23
C GLN A 678 -31.78 44.19 5.34
N GLN A 679 -31.64 42.91 5.73
CA GLN A 679 -32.48 42.34 6.79
C GLN A 679 -32.22 43.04 8.14
N PRO A 680 -33.25 43.23 8.98
CA PRO A 680 -33.08 43.83 10.30
C PRO A 680 -32.06 43.06 11.15
N GLY A 681 -31.16 43.81 11.78
CA GLY A 681 -30.10 43.28 12.65
C GLY A 681 -28.79 42.92 11.95
N PHE A 682 -28.76 42.79 10.62
CA PHE A 682 -27.54 42.40 9.89
C PHE A 682 -26.40 43.41 10.10
N ALA A 683 -26.63 44.68 9.77
CA ALA A 683 -25.59 45.70 9.89
C ALA A 683 -25.11 45.96 11.34
N PRO A 684 -25.97 46.06 12.37
CA PRO A 684 -25.53 46.18 13.75
C PRO A 684 -24.67 45.01 14.23
N ILE A 685 -25.07 43.76 13.96
CA ILE A 685 -24.29 42.57 14.34
C ILE A 685 -22.92 42.60 13.67
N LEU A 686 -22.86 42.85 12.35
CA LEU A 686 -21.60 42.92 11.63
C LEU A 686 -20.66 43.99 12.18
N ARG A 687 -21.16 45.17 12.57
CA ARG A 687 -20.34 46.23 13.18
C ARG A 687 -19.78 45.80 14.53
N LEU A 688 -20.58 45.18 15.39
CA LEU A 688 -20.11 44.66 16.68
C LEU A 688 -19.05 43.56 16.52
N VAL A 689 -19.25 42.66 15.56
CA VAL A 689 -18.27 41.60 15.21
C VAL A 689 -16.98 42.22 14.69
N LYS A 690 -17.08 43.15 13.73
CA LYS A 690 -15.94 43.87 13.17
C LYS A 690 -15.11 44.56 14.27
N ASP A 691 -15.78 45.20 15.21
CA ASP A 691 -15.14 45.95 16.30
C ASP A 691 -14.66 45.04 17.46
N GLY A 692 -14.89 43.73 17.38
CA GLY A 692 -14.43 42.77 18.37
C GLY A 692 -15.27 42.71 19.66
N LEU A 693 -16.50 43.22 19.62
CA LEU A 693 -17.38 43.38 20.79
C LEU A 693 -18.45 42.29 20.94
N LEU A 694 -18.64 41.45 19.91
CA LEU A 694 -19.64 40.39 19.89
C LEU A 694 -19.09 39.15 19.21
N TYR A 695 -19.16 38.01 19.90
CA TYR A 695 -18.97 36.69 19.32
C TYR A 695 -20.27 36.18 18.70
N VAL A 696 -20.19 35.61 17.49
CA VAL A 696 -21.33 34.95 16.83
C VAL A 696 -21.06 33.45 16.73
N LYS A 697 -22.02 32.66 17.18
CA LYS A 697 -21.95 31.20 17.09
C LYS A 697 -22.64 30.69 15.83
N LEU A 698 -21.88 30.02 14.96
CA LEU A 698 -22.39 29.29 13.80
C LEU A 698 -22.93 27.93 14.27
N SER A 699 -24.17 27.91 14.73
CA SER A 699 -24.84 26.71 15.24
C SER A 699 -26.30 26.65 14.78
N ALA A 700 -26.89 25.46 14.84
CA ALA A 700 -28.30 25.22 14.53
C ALA A 700 -28.75 25.81 13.16
N PRO A 701 -28.11 25.46 12.03
CA PRO A 701 -28.39 26.07 10.74
C PRO A 701 -29.87 25.95 10.31
N TYR A 702 -30.57 24.90 10.74
CA TYR A 702 -32.01 24.69 10.54
C TYR A 702 -32.92 25.75 11.20
N ARG A 703 -32.39 26.59 12.10
CA ARG A 703 -33.12 27.74 12.67
C ARG A 703 -33.13 28.96 11.74
N VAL A 704 -32.24 28.98 10.74
CA VAL A 704 -32.00 30.14 9.88
C VAL A 704 -31.97 29.83 8.38
N SER A 705 -31.99 28.56 7.99
CA SER A 705 -32.10 28.10 6.60
C SER A 705 -33.07 26.91 6.45
N GLU A 706 -33.61 26.74 5.25
CA GLU A 706 -34.42 25.58 4.82
C GLU A 706 -33.66 24.58 3.92
N GLN A 707 -32.42 24.87 3.52
CA GLN A 707 -31.68 24.06 2.54
C GLN A 707 -30.87 22.91 3.18
N SER A 708 -31.49 22.08 4.01
CA SER A 708 -30.82 20.87 4.52
C SER A 708 -30.41 19.92 3.38
N PRO A 709 -29.38 19.07 3.58
CA PRO A 709 -28.49 18.98 4.74
C PRO A 709 -27.28 19.92 4.69
N ARG A 710 -26.99 20.54 3.54
CA ARG A 710 -25.76 21.35 3.33
C ARG A 710 -25.90 22.84 3.69
N TYR A 711 -27.13 23.35 3.72
CA TYR A 711 -27.45 24.75 4.04
C TYR A 711 -26.68 25.77 3.20
N SER A 712 -26.59 25.51 1.88
CA SER A 712 -25.67 26.24 0.99
C SER A 712 -25.92 27.75 0.89
N ASP A 713 -27.15 28.18 1.17
CA ASP A 713 -27.57 29.57 1.20
C ASP A 713 -27.06 30.34 2.45
N LEU A 714 -26.50 29.65 3.45
CA LEU A 714 -25.81 30.28 4.58
C LEU A 714 -24.40 30.78 4.24
N LYS A 715 -23.84 30.39 3.09
CA LYS A 715 -22.50 30.81 2.68
C LYS A 715 -22.29 32.33 2.76
N PHE A 716 -23.30 33.10 2.33
CA PHE A 716 -23.24 34.57 2.35
C PHE A 716 -23.05 35.09 3.79
N LEU A 717 -23.79 34.52 4.75
CA LEU A 717 -23.80 34.97 6.13
C LEU A 717 -22.54 34.53 6.86
N VAL A 718 -22.08 33.30 6.62
CA VAL A 718 -20.80 32.79 7.15
C VAL A 718 -19.67 33.68 6.67
N ARG A 719 -19.58 33.98 5.36
CA ARG A 719 -18.55 34.88 4.85
C ARG A 719 -18.67 36.28 5.42
N ALA A 720 -19.86 36.87 5.45
CA ALA A 720 -20.06 38.21 6.02
C ALA A 720 -19.54 38.34 7.46
N LEU A 721 -19.76 37.32 8.30
CA LEU A 721 -19.29 37.30 9.69
C LEU A 721 -17.78 37.08 9.80
N VAL A 722 -17.24 36.12 9.05
CA VAL A 722 -15.81 35.79 9.07
C VAL A 722 -14.98 36.91 8.44
N ASP A 723 -15.42 37.50 7.34
CA ASP A 723 -14.79 38.66 6.69
C ASP A 723 -14.80 39.90 7.59
N ALA A 724 -15.85 40.08 8.41
CA ALA A 724 -15.92 41.18 9.36
C ALA A 724 -14.87 41.03 10.48
N ASN A 725 -14.78 39.84 11.10
CA ASN A 725 -13.71 39.51 12.04
C ASN A 725 -13.65 37.99 12.30
N PRO A 726 -12.65 37.27 11.76
CA PRO A 726 -12.57 35.82 11.91
C PRO A 726 -12.29 35.41 13.37
N ARG A 727 -11.81 36.33 14.22
CA ARG A 727 -11.55 36.10 15.64
C ARG A 727 -12.79 36.15 16.53
N GLN A 728 -13.96 36.46 15.97
CA GLN A 728 -15.20 36.65 16.71
C GLN A 728 -16.28 35.64 16.31
N VAL A 729 -15.88 34.55 15.66
CA VAL A 729 -16.79 33.52 15.17
C VAL A 729 -16.39 32.17 15.76
N ILE A 730 -17.37 31.43 16.28
CA ILE A 730 -17.19 30.11 16.89
C ILE A 730 -18.24 29.14 16.34
N TRP A 731 -17.98 27.83 16.39
CA TRP A 731 -18.91 26.80 15.92
C TRP A 731 -19.53 26.00 17.06
N GLY A 732 -20.77 25.54 16.88
CA GLY A 732 -21.41 24.56 17.77
C GLY A 732 -22.45 23.71 17.05
N SER A 733 -22.64 22.48 17.50
CA SER A 733 -23.56 21.52 16.86
C SER A 733 -25.03 21.84 17.10
N ASP A 734 -25.35 22.45 18.26
CA ASP A 734 -26.69 22.50 18.84
C ASP A 734 -27.27 21.09 19.12
N TRP A 735 -26.42 20.06 19.27
CA TRP A 735 -26.86 18.71 19.66
C TRP A 735 -27.64 18.79 20.99
N PRO A 736 -28.77 18.09 21.15
CA PRO A 736 -29.35 17.03 20.29
C PRO A 736 -30.31 17.55 19.22
N HIS A 737 -30.18 18.79 18.78
CA HIS A 737 -30.97 19.44 17.73
C HIS A 737 -32.43 19.68 18.09
N THR A 738 -32.64 20.51 19.12
CA THR A 738 -34.00 20.95 19.49
C THR A 738 -34.63 21.77 18.36
N PRO A 739 -35.95 21.69 18.15
CA PRO A 739 -36.60 22.39 17.05
C PRO A 739 -36.57 23.90 17.21
N ARG A 740 -36.98 24.59 16.13
CA ARG A 740 -36.96 26.06 15.99
C ARG A 740 -37.50 26.78 17.22
N MET A 741 -36.86 27.91 17.57
CA MET A 741 -37.25 28.72 18.71
C MET A 741 -38.61 29.36 18.42
N LYS A 742 -39.55 29.18 19.34
CA LYS A 742 -40.82 29.91 19.40
C LYS A 742 -41.19 30.12 20.86
N VAL A 743 -42.00 31.13 21.14
CA VAL A 743 -42.69 31.25 22.43
C VAL A 743 -43.83 30.23 22.41
N ARG A 744 -43.86 29.34 23.41
CA ARG A 744 -44.85 28.26 23.55
C ARG A 744 -45.85 28.62 24.63
N SER A 745 -47.10 28.19 24.47
CA SER A 745 -48.01 28.17 25.61
C SER A 745 -47.52 27.15 26.65
N HIS A 746 -47.98 27.26 27.89
CA HIS A 746 -47.63 26.29 28.92
C HIS A 746 -48.03 24.86 28.52
N GLU A 747 -49.23 24.66 27.98
CA GLU A 747 -49.70 23.35 27.52
C GLU A 747 -48.83 22.77 26.39
N GLU A 748 -48.39 23.61 25.43
CA GLU A 748 -47.46 23.18 24.38
C GLU A 748 -46.09 22.80 24.95
N ALA A 749 -45.57 23.59 25.90
CA ALA A 749 -44.27 23.35 26.50
C ALA A 749 -44.23 22.06 27.34
N MET A 750 -45.36 21.66 27.92
CA MET A 750 -45.50 20.43 28.71
C MET A 750 -45.53 19.15 27.85
N LYS A 751 -45.82 19.26 26.55
CA LYS A 751 -45.80 18.12 25.61
C LYS A 751 -44.38 17.85 25.15
N GLU A 752 -44.01 16.57 25.12
CA GLU A 752 -42.73 16.14 24.58
C GLU A 752 -42.59 16.60 23.12
N THR A 753 -41.43 17.18 22.81
CA THR A 753 -41.13 17.73 21.49
C THR A 753 -39.90 17.03 20.92
N PRO A 754 -40.03 16.26 19.82
CA PRO A 754 -38.93 15.47 19.29
C PRO A 754 -37.77 16.33 18.77
N PHE A 755 -36.58 15.74 18.77
CA PHE A 755 -35.40 16.30 18.15
C PHE A 755 -35.50 16.26 16.62
N LEU A 756 -34.78 17.17 15.95
CA LEU A 756 -34.65 17.15 14.50
C LEU A 756 -33.54 16.18 14.08
N GLU A 757 -33.74 15.49 12.97
CA GLU A 757 -32.67 14.74 12.31
C GLU A 757 -31.83 15.71 11.47
N VAL A 758 -30.55 15.85 11.84
CA VAL A 758 -29.62 16.77 11.21
C VAL A 758 -28.37 16.00 10.80
N ASP A 759 -27.91 16.24 9.58
CA ASP A 759 -26.64 15.72 9.09
C ASP A 759 -25.52 16.73 9.38
N ASP A 760 -24.93 16.64 10.57
CA ASP A 760 -23.82 17.51 10.98
C ASP A 760 -22.58 17.37 10.10
N GLU A 761 -22.34 16.20 9.50
CA GLU A 761 -21.18 16.00 8.62
C GLU A 761 -21.36 16.82 7.34
N ALA A 762 -22.54 16.78 6.72
CA ALA A 762 -22.84 17.58 5.53
C ALA A 762 -22.76 19.09 5.80
N TRP A 763 -23.21 19.53 6.99
CA TRP A 763 -23.10 20.92 7.42
C TRP A 763 -21.64 21.35 7.61
N LEU A 764 -20.86 20.56 8.36
CA LEU A 764 -19.44 20.82 8.60
C LEU A 764 -18.64 20.84 7.29
N TRP A 765 -18.94 19.94 6.33
CA TRP A 765 -18.34 19.97 5.00
C TRP A 765 -18.58 21.28 4.27
N SER A 766 -19.80 21.79 4.35
CA SER A 766 -20.15 23.05 3.71
C SER A 766 -19.37 24.23 4.32
N LEU A 767 -19.26 24.28 5.65
CA LEU A 767 -18.42 25.29 6.30
C LEU A 767 -16.95 25.17 5.91
N ARG A 768 -16.41 23.95 5.88
CA ARG A 768 -15.01 23.69 5.50
C ARG A 768 -14.70 24.13 4.08
N GLU A 769 -15.63 23.98 3.14
CA GLU A 769 -15.50 24.45 1.75
C GLU A 769 -15.49 25.98 1.62
N TRP A 770 -16.02 26.71 2.60
CA TRP A 770 -16.16 28.18 2.53
C TRP A 770 -15.05 28.95 3.26
N LEU A 771 -14.23 28.23 4.03
CA LEU A 771 -13.23 28.80 4.92
C LEU A 771 -11.84 28.31 4.51
N SER A 772 -10.87 29.23 4.55
CA SER A 772 -9.46 28.88 4.46
C SER A 772 -9.03 28.05 5.67
N ASP A 773 -7.90 27.35 5.57
CA ASP A 773 -7.38 26.51 6.65
C ASP A 773 -7.15 27.29 7.96
N GLN A 774 -6.66 28.53 7.83
CA GLN A 774 -6.47 29.43 8.96
C GLN A 774 -7.80 29.85 9.60
N GLU A 775 -8.80 30.22 8.80
CA GLU A 775 -10.12 30.59 9.32
C GLU A 775 -10.83 29.38 9.96
N TRP A 776 -10.64 28.19 9.39
CA TRP A 776 -11.15 26.93 9.94
C TRP A 776 -10.57 26.66 11.32
N ASP A 777 -9.24 26.76 11.46
CA ASP A 777 -8.57 26.56 12.75
C ASP A 777 -8.98 27.62 13.78
N MET A 778 -9.14 28.89 13.36
CA MET A 778 -9.66 29.95 14.23
C MET A 778 -11.08 29.64 14.73
N LEU A 779 -11.98 29.24 13.82
CA LEU A 779 -13.37 28.94 14.11
C LEU A 779 -13.51 27.75 15.08
N MET A 780 -12.73 26.70 14.84
CA MET A 780 -12.91 25.40 15.48
C MET A 780 -12.02 25.22 16.72
N VAL A 781 -10.87 25.90 16.80
CA VAL A 781 -9.85 25.67 17.85
C VAL A 781 -9.53 26.95 18.61
N ASP A 782 -8.93 27.96 17.95
CA ASP A 782 -8.33 29.10 18.67
C ASP A 782 -9.36 29.99 19.36
N ASN A 783 -10.47 30.33 18.68
CA ASN A 783 -11.48 31.20 19.25
C ASN A 783 -12.21 30.53 20.42
N PRO A 784 -12.70 29.28 20.31
CA PRO A 784 -13.27 28.57 21.45
C PRO A 784 -12.31 28.42 22.61
N LYS A 785 -11.05 28.04 22.35
CA LYS A 785 -10.03 27.86 23.38
C LYS A 785 -9.74 29.16 24.15
N ARG A 786 -9.63 30.28 23.44
CA ARG A 786 -9.45 31.60 24.07
C ARG A 786 -10.66 32.02 24.92
N LEU A 787 -11.86 31.57 24.56
CA LEU A 787 -13.10 32.00 25.19
C LEU A 787 -13.51 31.12 26.39
N PHE A 788 -13.22 29.82 26.33
CA PHE A 788 -13.74 28.82 27.28
C PHE A 788 -12.68 27.90 27.90
N GLY A 789 -11.44 27.92 27.38
CA GLY A 789 -10.37 27.00 27.74
C GLY A 789 -9.29 27.58 28.63
#